data_AF-A0A9D8F5E3-F1
#
_entry.id   AF-A0A9D8F5E3-F1
#
_cell.length_a   1.000
_cell.length_b   1.000
_cell.length_c   1.000
_cell.angle_alpha   90.00
_cell.angle_beta   90.00
_cell.angle_gamma   90.00
#
_symmetry.space_group_name_H-M   'P 1'
#
loop_
_entity.id
_entity.type
_entity.pdbx_description
1 polymer ?
#
loop_
_entity_poly.entity_id
_entity_poly.type
_entity_poly.pdbx_seq_one_letter_code
_entity_poly.pdbx_strand_id
1 'polypeptide(L)'
;MITLRLVFSLACAGILAPLPASSATPKEPEAQKEADWVDGRWEKTETGPFLASSVKLPSGWVAKGLSIRLKGAGNMDNTTVLYDTLQGVLRGAWMGNFLKFSPARFGLTDAPQVGGHVVFQSRADASWLMDGRPVPTRHQGLSLRGERVVLEYDVGGVSILESPGIARRGPRVCLVRLLRIGPSVQPLEVPLFQGDRAVASSEQWAGVVRDTTEVWAGLFGNAQASLKPRGSDIYLVVEASPAPRQIEIRIFPELSQPLRAVDFELQASVPADSLEAWLEAHDHRRWGAELELEGKRSLDRDFLAVDEIPVPFDNPWNALMFLSGIDFTPNGDAYVCSIHGDVWRVRGLDDSLTLVKWKRFATGLFQPLGLKVVAGHVCVLGKDQITRLVDTNDDGEADRYENVSNVIATSIGGHDYVTNLETDDEGRFYYVDPRGAHRVSADGTRDELLATGWRNPNGMGLGPGNILTVTPQQGTWTPASAIFEVTPGGYYGFGGPKPDKAGPLGYHPPLCWIPHAVDNSSSSQVWVPAGQWGPLTGSMLHLVWGRCNMMLVLRDPDEGTVQGGVVGLPAKFLSGPMRGRFHQGALYVAGSTGWQTSAVKDGNLARVRFTNKAPRLPLQLRAHQDGVWIRFSLPLEKSTAMDQGSYALKRWNYRYTSQYGSKDYQVSLPDQEGREEVAIESAKLSLDGRSVFLKTGPLGPAMQMELKYNLAIETGESVSSPVWFTVNKPRPAFGEKLP
;
A
#
# COMPACT_ATOMS: atom_id res chain seq x y z
N MET A 1 37.42 42.53 -58.39
CA MET A 1 36.48 41.46 -58.78
C MET A 1 36.26 40.62 -57.52
N ILE A 2 35.25 40.94 -56.70
CA ILE A 2 33.87 40.38 -56.72
C ILE A 2 33.96 38.87 -56.36
N THR A 3 33.39 38.34 -55.26
CA THR A 3 31.93 38.19 -55.06
C THR A 3 31.53 37.91 -53.59
N LEU A 4 30.61 38.75 -53.08
CA LEU A 4 29.34 38.44 -52.41
C LEU A 4 29.30 37.68 -51.05
N ARG A 5 29.11 38.46 -49.97
CA ARG A 5 28.34 38.07 -48.79
C ARG A 5 26.86 38.36 -49.06
N LEU A 6 25.98 37.36 -48.95
CA LEU A 6 24.54 37.58 -48.89
C LEU A 6 24.07 37.39 -47.44
N VAL A 7 23.53 38.47 -46.87
CA VAL A 7 22.79 38.52 -45.62
C VAL A 7 21.35 38.11 -45.94
N PHE A 8 20.85 37.04 -45.31
CA PHE A 8 19.41 36.78 -45.23
C PHE A 8 18.93 37.08 -43.82
N SER A 9 18.25 38.20 -43.70
CA SER A 9 17.39 38.53 -42.56
C SER A 9 16.06 37.82 -42.79
N LEU A 10 15.72 36.85 -41.94
CA LEU A 10 14.35 36.35 -41.82
C LEU A 10 13.79 36.81 -40.48
N ALA A 11 12.95 37.83 -40.55
CA ALA A 11 12.03 38.19 -39.50
C ALA A 11 10.96 37.09 -39.38
N CYS A 12 11.13 36.17 -38.42
CA CYS A 12 10.05 35.31 -37.98
C CYS A 12 9.22 36.06 -36.93
N ALA A 13 8.19 36.78 -37.39
CA ALA A 13 7.06 37.14 -36.55
C ALA A 13 6.32 35.84 -36.19
N GLY A 14 6.73 35.21 -35.10
CA GLY A 14 6.03 34.08 -34.50
C GLY A 14 4.75 34.58 -33.84
N ILE A 15 3.62 34.39 -34.51
CA ILE A 15 2.30 34.46 -33.89
C ILE A 15 2.28 33.42 -32.77
N LEU A 16 2.30 33.87 -31.51
CA LEU A 16 2.01 33.02 -30.36
C LEU A 16 0.55 32.55 -30.50
N ALA A 17 0.37 31.31 -30.93
CA ALA A 17 -0.90 30.63 -30.75
C ALA A 17 -1.13 30.44 -29.25
N PRO A 18 -2.28 30.84 -28.69
CA PRO A 18 -2.59 30.53 -27.30
C PRO A 18 -2.64 29.01 -27.12
N LEU A 19 -1.97 28.51 -26.08
CA LEU A 19 -2.12 27.12 -25.65
C LEU A 19 -3.61 26.85 -25.44
N PRO A 20 -4.17 25.75 -25.96
CA PRO A 20 -5.57 25.44 -25.72
C PRO A 20 -5.77 25.19 -24.22
N ALA A 21 -6.59 26.03 -23.59
CA ALA A 21 -7.19 25.70 -22.31
C ALA A 21 -7.90 24.35 -22.47
N SER A 22 -7.46 23.34 -21.72
CA SER A 22 -8.07 22.01 -21.73
C SER A 22 -9.46 22.11 -21.07
N SER A 23 -10.45 22.53 -21.85
CA SER A 23 -11.87 22.58 -21.49
C SER A 23 -12.60 21.26 -21.79
N ALA A 24 -11.87 20.24 -22.25
CA ALA A 24 -12.44 18.93 -22.54
C ALA A 24 -12.71 18.18 -21.24
N THR A 25 -13.99 17.86 -21.00
CA THR A 25 -14.41 16.86 -20.02
C THR A 25 -13.57 15.59 -20.22
N PRO A 26 -12.91 15.04 -19.19
CA PRO A 26 -12.16 13.80 -19.32
C PRO A 26 -13.09 12.70 -19.87
N LYS A 27 -12.74 12.12 -21.02
CA LYS A 27 -13.48 10.95 -21.54
C LYS A 27 -13.33 9.81 -20.54
N GLU A 28 -14.40 9.09 -20.25
CA GLU A 28 -14.32 7.87 -19.44
C GLU A 28 -13.36 6.85 -20.09
N PRO A 29 -12.59 6.08 -19.30
CA PRO A 29 -11.78 5.00 -19.86
C PRO A 29 -12.71 4.04 -20.60
N GLU A 30 -12.25 3.45 -21.70
CA GLU A 30 -13.03 2.47 -22.44
C GLU A 30 -13.54 1.36 -21.51
N ALA A 31 -14.72 0.78 -21.82
CA ALA A 31 -15.34 -0.23 -20.99
C ALA A 31 -14.50 -1.52 -20.98
N GLN A 32 -13.68 -1.68 -19.94
CA GLN A 32 -12.83 -2.85 -19.69
C GLN A 32 -13.65 -4.04 -19.17
N LYS A 33 -13.18 -5.25 -19.46
CA LYS A 33 -13.74 -6.53 -19.01
C LYS A 33 -12.68 -7.32 -18.25
N GLU A 34 -13.09 -8.29 -17.43
CA GLU A 34 -12.15 -9.13 -16.65
C GLU A 34 -11.05 -9.77 -17.51
N ALA A 35 -11.38 -10.18 -18.74
CA ALA A 35 -10.42 -10.77 -19.68
C ALA A 35 -9.26 -9.84 -20.06
N ASP A 36 -9.46 -8.51 -20.00
CA ASP A 36 -8.42 -7.51 -20.30
C ASP A 36 -7.37 -7.44 -19.18
N TRP A 37 -7.62 -8.10 -18.05
CA TRP A 37 -6.80 -8.05 -16.85
C TRP A 37 -6.24 -9.43 -16.47
N VAL A 38 -6.13 -10.35 -17.43
CA VAL A 38 -5.52 -11.67 -17.25
C VAL A 38 -4.07 -11.61 -17.73
N ASP A 39 -3.12 -11.63 -16.80
CA ASP A 39 -1.70 -11.59 -17.07
C ASP A 39 -0.95 -12.46 -16.04
N GLY A 40 -0.28 -13.51 -16.53
CA GLY A 40 0.43 -14.48 -15.70
C GLY A 40 1.92 -14.17 -15.47
N ARG A 41 2.41 -12.96 -15.77
CA ARG A 41 3.84 -12.63 -15.65
C ARG A 41 4.38 -12.80 -14.23
N TRP A 42 3.56 -12.69 -13.19
CA TRP A 42 4.00 -12.88 -11.80
C TRP A 42 4.54 -14.29 -11.53
N GLU A 43 4.07 -15.31 -12.27
CA GLU A 43 4.58 -16.69 -12.19
C GLU A 43 6.07 -16.79 -12.55
N LYS A 44 6.62 -15.82 -13.31
CA LYS A 44 8.02 -15.77 -13.72
C LYS A 44 8.91 -14.94 -12.80
N THR A 45 8.33 -14.27 -11.80
CA THR A 45 9.06 -13.39 -10.88
C THR A 45 9.91 -14.20 -9.91
N GLU A 46 11.18 -13.85 -9.78
CA GLU A 46 12.08 -14.37 -8.74
C GLU A 46 11.69 -13.70 -7.40
N THR A 47 10.79 -14.32 -6.63
CA THR A 47 10.29 -13.78 -5.35
C THR A 47 11.28 -13.86 -4.19
N GLY A 48 12.46 -14.45 -4.40
CA GLY A 48 13.49 -14.66 -3.39
C GLY A 48 13.28 -15.96 -2.59
N PRO A 49 13.94 -16.09 -1.42
CA PRO A 49 13.91 -17.31 -0.62
C PRO A 49 12.56 -17.57 0.06
N PHE A 50 11.70 -16.56 0.15
CA PHE A 50 10.37 -16.69 0.73
C PHE A 50 9.33 -15.78 0.07
N LEU A 51 8.06 -16.06 0.32
CA LEU A 51 6.93 -15.15 0.05
C LEU A 51 5.93 -15.21 1.20
N ALA A 52 5.61 -14.04 1.77
CA ALA A 52 4.52 -13.86 2.69
C ALA A 52 3.20 -13.73 1.91
N SER A 53 2.24 -14.60 2.21
CA SER A 53 0.93 -14.64 1.56
C SER A 53 -0.08 -15.48 2.37
N SER A 54 -1.37 -15.30 2.11
CA SER A 54 -2.35 -16.28 2.56
C SER A 54 -2.28 -17.52 1.66
N VAL A 55 -2.24 -18.71 2.26
CA VAL A 55 -2.17 -19.98 1.52
C VAL A 55 -3.20 -20.96 2.08
N LYS A 56 -3.88 -21.68 1.19
CA LYS A 56 -4.84 -22.72 1.56
C LYS A 56 -4.17 -24.10 1.50
N LEU A 57 -4.07 -24.77 2.65
CA LEU A 57 -3.69 -26.19 2.75
C LEU A 57 -4.94 -27.08 2.81
N PRO A 58 -4.83 -28.41 2.59
CA PRO A 58 -5.93 -29.34 2.84
C PRO A 58 -6.45 -29.26 4.29
N SER A 59 -5.56 -29.04 5.26
CA SER A 59 -5.90 -28.83 6.67
C SER A 59 -6.63 -27.51 6.96
N GLY A 60 -6.66 -26.55 6.03
CA GLY A 60 -7.28 -25.23 6.22
C GLY A 60 -6.40 -24.06 5.79
N TRP A 61 -6.92 -22.84 5.97
CA TRP A 61 -6.21 -21.61 5.63
C TRP A 61 -5.07 -21.29 6.61
N VAL A 62 -4.01 -20.70 6.06
CA VAL A 62 -2.96 -19.98 6.80
C VAL A 62 -3.02 -18.54 6.34
N ALA A 63 -3.63 -17.65 7.13
CA ALA A 63 -3.84 -16.25 6.73
C ALA A 63 -2.53 -15.46 6.67
N LYS A 64 -1.68 -15.62 7.69
CA LYS A 64 -0.33 -15.04 7.78
C LYS A 64 0.72 -16.10 7.45
N GLY A 65 0.68 -16.57 6.21
CA GLY A 65 1.57 -17.60 5.72
C GLY A 65 2.93 -17.03 5.32
N LEU A 66 4.00 -17.73 5.66
CA LEU A 66 5.33 -17.50 5.13
C LEU A 66 5.82 -18.77 4.43
N SER A 67 5.79 -18.76 3.10
CA SER A 67 6.27 -19.87 2.28
C SER A 67 7.76 -19.70 2.05
N ILE A 68 8.59 -20.66 2.48
CA ILE A 68 10.06 -20.62 2.41
C ILE A 68 10.55 -21.74 1.49
N ARG A 69 11.35 -21.38 0.49
CA ARG A 69 12.04 -22.32 -0.40
C ARG A 69 13.19 -22.97 0.35
N LEU A 70 13.25 -24.29 0.28
CA LEU A 70 14.37 -25.06 0.82
C LEU A 70 15.30 -25.44 -0.32
N LYS A 71 16.57 -25.06 -0.21
CA LYS A 71 17.63 -25.49 -1.11
C LYS A 71 18.55 -26.47 -0.40
N GLY A 72 18.92 -27.55 -1.08
CA GLY A 72 19.77 -28.63 -0.56
C GLY A 72 20.85 -29.03 -1.56
N ALA A 73 21.77 -29.91 -1.16
CA ALA A 73 22.85 -30.37 -2.05
C ALA A 73 22.33 -31.33 -3.15
N GLY A 74 22.67 -31.04 -4.42
CA GLY A 74 22.13 -31.76 -5.59
C GLY A 74 20.67 -31.37 -5.86
N ASN A 75 20.16 -31.64 -7.06
CA ASN A 75 18.88 -31.25 -7.70
C ASN A 75 17.57 -31.41 -6.86
N MET A 76 17.55 -30.93 -5.61
CA MET A 76 16.50 -31.03 -4.58
C MET A 76 15.73 -29.71 -4.41
N ASP A 77 15.90 -28.79 -5.36
CA ASP A 77 15.57 -27.35 -5.28
C ASP A 77 14.07 -27.02 -5.24
N ASN A 78 13.23 -28.04 -5.10
CA ASN A 78 11.78 -27.96 -5.27
C ASN A 78 11.05 -28.41 -4.00
N THR A 79 11.49 -27.98 -2.82
CA THR A 79 10.73 -28.18 -1.57
C THR A 79 10.40 -26.84 -0.93
N THR A 80 9.18 -26.70 -0.47
CA THR A 80 8.72 -25.49 0.22
C THR A 80 8.11 -25.87 1.56
N VAL A 81 8.36 -25.04 2.56
CA VAL A 81 7.67 -25.10 3.87
C VAL A 81 6.83 -23.86 4.07
N LEU A 82 5.71 -23.99 4.77
CA LEU A 82 4.80 -22.90 5.09
C LEU A 82 4.70 -22.77 6.61
N TYR A 83 5.10 -21.61 7.11
CA TYR A 83 4.91 -21.23 8.51
C TYR A 83 3.66 -20.37 8.67
N ASP A 84 2.98 -20.53 9.81
CA ASP A 84 2.01 -19.56 10.31
C ASP A 84 2.74 -18.60 11.26
N THR A 85 2.96 -17.37 10.82
CA THR A 85 3.68 -16.37 11.63
C THR A 85 2.84 -15.80 12.76
N LEU A 86 1.51 -16.04 12.77
CA LEU A 86 0.68 -15.68 13.93
C LEU A 86 0.90 -16.65 15.09
N GLN A 87 1.05 -17.94 14.79
CA GLN A 87 1.18 -19.00 15.79
C GLN A 87 2.62 -19.48 16.00
N GLY A 88 3.57 -19.06 15.15
CA GLY A 88 4.98 -19.49 15.21
C GLY A 88 5.16 -21.00 14.99
N VAL A 89 4.37 -21.58 14.09
CA VAL A 89 4.36 -23.03 13.83
C VAL A 89 4.54 -23.36 12.35
N LEU A 90 5.24 -24.46 12.06
CA LEU A 90 5.30 -25.06 10.74
C LEU A 90 3.95 -25.72 10.41
N ARG A 91 3.25 -25.21 9.39
CA ARG A 91 1.91 -25.67 9.00
C ARG A 91 1.89 -26.68 7.88
N GLY A 92 2.84 -26.62 6.97
CA GLY A 92 2.85 -27.49 5.80
C GLY A 92 4.18 -27.54 5.10
N ALA A 93 4.38 -28.58 4.30
CA ALA A 93 5.47 -28.66 3.33
C ALA A 93 5.02 -29.40 2.09
N TRP A 94 5.56 -29.03 0.94
CA TRP A 94 5.29 -29.69 -0.33
C TRP A 94 6.53 -29.79 -1.19
N MET A 95 6.54 -30.80 -2.05
CA MET A 95 7.56 -31.02 -3.08
C MET A 95 6.99 -30.71 -4.46
N GLY A 96 7.76 -30.03 -5.30
CA GLY A 96 7.36 -29.52 -6.62
C GLY A 96 7.55 -28.02 -6.73
N ASN A 97 6.72 -27.35 -7.52
CA ASN A 97 6.82 -25.90 -7.69
C ASN A 97 6.49 -25.20 -6.36
N PHE A 98 7.03 -24.00 -6.18
CA PHE A 98 6.82 -23.19 -4.97
C PHE A 98 5.37 -22.79 -4.78
N LEU A 99 4.90 -21.78 -5.50
CA LEU A 99 3.52 -21.36 -5.47
C LEU A 99 3.04 -21.20 -6.90
N LYS A 100 1.74 -21.39 -7.10
CA LYS A 100 1.06 -21.13 -8.37
C LYS A 100 0.23 -19.87 -8.21
N PHE A 101 0.45 -18.90 -9.08
CA PHE A 101 -0.25 -17.63 -9.06
C PHE A 101 -1.41 -17.62 -10.07
N SER A 102 -2.52 -17.00 -9.68
CA SER A 102 -3.61 -16.73 -10.62
C SER A 102 -3.15 -15.67 -11.62
N PRO A 103 -3.47 -15.79 -12.92
CA PRO A 103 -3.23 -14.69 -13.86
C PRO A 103 -4.29 -13.59 -13.73
N ALA A 104 -5.40 -13.83 -13.04
CA ALA A 104 -6.44 -12.82 -12.86
C ALA A 104 -5.88 -11.62 -12.09
N ARG A 105 -6.04 -10.42 -12.67
CA ARG A 105 -5.56 -9.15 -12.11
C ARG A 105 -4.08 -9.17 -11.77
N PHE A 106 -3.23 -9.75 -12.63
CA PHE A 106 -1.80 -9.92 -12.36
C PHE A 106 -1.51 -10.72 -11.09
N GLY A 107 -2.46 -11.57 -10.67
CA GLY A 107 -2.45 -12.35 -9.44
C GLY A 107 -2.76 -11.59 -8.16
N LEU A 108 -3.23 -10.34 -8.26
CA LEU A 108 -3.48 -9.49 -7.08
C LEU A 108 -4.75 -9.86 -6.29
N THR A 109 -5.72 -10.50 -6.92
CA THR A 109 -7.02 -10.79 -6.28
C THR A 109 -7.13 -12.20 -5.70
N ASP A 110 -6.36 -13.16 -6.18
CA ASP A 110 -6.43 -14.54 -5.69
C ASP A 110 -5.21 -14.87 -4.84
N ALA A 111 -5.44 -15.53 -3.71
CA ALA A 111 -4.36 -16.08 -2.91
C ALA A 111 -3.54 -17.10 -3.72
N PRO A 112 -2.20 -17.09 -3.63
CA PRO A 112 -1.35 -18.11 -4.24
C PRO A 112 -1.73 -19.52 -3.77
N GLN A 113 -1.65 -20.48 -4.69
CA GLN A 113 -1.94 -21.89 -4.40
C GLN A 113 -0.63 -22.68 -4.21
N VAL A 114 -0.72 -23.79 -3.47
CA VAL A 114 0.39 -24.75 -3.35
C VAL A 114 0.78 -25.25 -4.75
N GLY A 115 2.06 -25.10 -5.11
CA GLY A 115 2.58 -25.45 -6.43
C GLY A 115 2.99 -26.92 -6.61
N GLY A 116 2.87 -27.74 -5.57
CA GLY A 116 3.36 -29.12 -5.57
C GLY A 116 2.51 -30.10 -4.75
N HIS A 117 3.08 -31.28 -4.52
CA HIS A 117 2.46 -32.32 -3.71
C HIS A 117 2.75 -32.07 -2.22
N VAL A 118 1.70 -31.92 -1.40
CA VAL A 118 1.83 -31.72 0.05
C VAL A 118 2.32 -33.01 0.69
N VAL A 119 3.50 -32.95 1.29
CA VAL A 119 4.18 -34.09 1.95
C VAL A 119 4.12 -33.98 3.47
N PHE A 120 3.84 -32.79 4.01
CA PHE A 120 3.65 -32.56 5.44
C PHE A 120 2.54 -31.53 5.66
N GLN A 121 1.76 -31.70 6.72
CA GLN A 121 0.82 -30.68 7.22
C GLN A 121 0.59 -30.87 8.71
N SER A 122 0.41 -29.79 9.46
CA SER A 122 0.01 -29.80 10.87
C SER A 122 -1.48 -29.50 11.01
N ARG A 123 -1.98 -29.49 12.25
CA ARG A 123 -3.34 -29.05 12.57
C ARG A 123 -3.58 -27.59 12.21
N ALA A 124 -4.83 -27.23 11.97
CA ALA A 124 -5.25 -25.85 11.72
C ALA A 124 -5.19 -24.94 12.95
N ASP A 125 -5.42 -25.52 14.12
CA ASP A 125 -5.40 -24.87 15.44
C ASP A 125 -4.05 -25.08 16.17
N ALA A 126 -3.02 -25.50 15.44
CA ALA A 126 -1.69 -25.73 15.99
C ALA A 126 -1.14 -24.45 16.63
N SER A 127 -0.76 -24.55 17.90
CA SER A 127 -0.15 -23.49 18.68
C SER A 127 0.83 -24.10 19.68
N TRP A 128 1.75 -23.28 20.18
CA TRP A 128 2.59 -23.66 21.30
C TRP A 128 1.76 -23.75 22.59
N LEU A 129 2.14 -24.68 23.47
CA LEU A 129 1.54 -24.89 24.77
C LEU A 129 2.58 -24.73 25.88
N MET A 130 2.16 -24.20 27.01
CA MET A 130 2.85 -24.27 28.30
C MET A 130 1.88 -24.90 29.31
N ASP A 131 2.31 -25.95 30.01
CA ASP A 131 1.46 -26.74 30.92
C ASP A 131 0.12 -27.18 30.29
N GLY A 132 0.18 -27.59 29.02
CA GLY A 132 -0.98 -28.07 28.24
C GLY A 132 -1.97 -26.98 27.82
N ARG A 133 -1.64 -25.70 27.96
CA ARG A 133 -2.50 -24.57 27.55
C ARG A 133 -1.85 -23.74 26.46
N PRO A 134 -2.61 -23.24 25.47
CA PRO A 134 -2.09 -22.32 24.46
C PRO A 134 -1.44 -21.09 25.09
N VAL A 135 -0.26 -20.74 24.58
CA VAL A 135 0.55 -19.61 25.04
C VAL A 135 0.64 -18.55 23.93
N PRO A 136 0.58 -17.25 24.27
CA PRO A 136 0.77 -16.19 23.28
C PRO A 136 2.09 -16.35 22.53
N THR A 137 2.02 -16.26 21.21
CA THR A 137 3.20 -16.28 20.33
C THR A 137 3.30 -14.94 19.61
N ARG A 138 4.52 -14.42 19.49
CA ARG A 138 4.81 -13.19 18.74
C ARG A 138 5.96 -13.44 17.77
N HIS A 139 5.68 -13.33 16.48
CA HIS A 139 6.72 -13.24 15.47
C HIS A 139 7.52 -11.95 15.64
N GLN A 140 8.84 -12.06 15.70
CA GLN A 140 9.76 -10.93 15.86
C GLN A 140 10.40 -10.53 14.52
N GLY A 141 10.42 -11.43 13.55
CA GLY A 141 10.96 -11.17 12.22
C GLY A 141 11.68 -12.38 11.64
N LEU A 142 12.43 -12.13 10.58
CA LEU A 142 13.32 -13.11 9.97
C LEU A 142 14.64 -12.47 9.55
N SER A 143 15.66 -13.32 9.44
CA SER A 143 16.98 -12.97 8.92
C SER A 143 17.36 -13.89 7.77
N LEU A 144 18.04 -13.36 6.76
CA LEU A 144 18.47 -14.05 5.55
C LEU A 144 19.99 -14.21 5.55
N ARG A 145 20.45 -15.46 5.43
CA ARG A 145 21.89 -15.75 5.28
C ARG A 145 22.14 -16.69 4.12
N GLY A 146 22.71 -16.14 3.05
CA GLY A 146 22.76 -16.82 1.76
C GLY A 146 21.35 -17.19 1.31
N GLU A 147 21.09 -18.49 1.23
CA GLU A 147 19.78 -19.05 0.83
C GLU A 147 18.93 -19.52 2.00
N ARG A 148 19.41 -19.39 3.25
CA ARG A 148 18.67 -19.81 4.44
C ARG A 148 17.85 -18.67 5.01
N VAL A 149 16.68 -19.03 5.54
CA VAL A 149 15.82 -18.17 6.36
C VAL A 149 15.92 -18.62 7.82
N VAL A 150 16.13 -17.67 8.72
CA VAL A 150 16.05 -17.88 10.18
C VAL A 150 14.88 -17.06 10.69
N LEU A 151 13.92 -17.74 11.30
CA LEU A 151 12.72 -17.16 11.91
C LEU A 151 13.00 -16.85 13.37
N GLU A 152 12.51 -15.70 13.82
CA GLU A 152 12.60 -15.27 15.22
C GLU A 152 11.18 -15.09 15.76
N TYR A 153 10.89 -15.73 16.89
CA TYR A 153 9.60 -15.56 17.57
C TYR A 153 9.73 -15.76 19.09
N ASP A 154 8.83 -15.13 19.83
CA ASP A 154 8.66 -15.29 21.27
C ASP A 154 7.45 -16.18 21.54
N VAL A 155 7.59 -17.15 22.45
CA VAL A 155 6.53 -18.02 22.91
C VAL A 155 6.43 -17.89 24.42
N GLY A 156 5.46 -17.11 24.90
CA GLY A 156 5.24 -16.87 26.33
C GLY A 156 6.44 -16.34 27.09
N GLY A 157 7.26 -15.48 26.46
CA GLY A 157 8.50 -14.96 27.03
C GLY A 157 9.73 -15.84 26.79
N VAL A 158 9.60 -16.96 26.06
CA VAL A 158 10.72 -17.80 25.65
C VAL A 158 11.08 -17.48 24.19
N SER A 159 12.29 -16.99 23.97
CA SER A 159 12.82 -16.75 22.63
C SER A 159 13.06 -18.07 21.88
N ILE A 160 12.62 -18.12 20.62
CA ILE A 160 12.87 -19.23 19.71
C ILE A 160 13.45 -18.70 18.41
N LEU A 161 14.55 -19.33 17.97
CA LEU A 161 15.07 -19.22 16.61
C LEU A 161 14.78 -20.53 15.89
N GLU A 162 14.28 -20.44 14.65
CA GLU A 162 14.06 -21.62 13.83
C GLU A 162 14.54 -21.42 12.41
N SER A 163 15.29 -22.39 11.88
CA SER A 163 15.62 -22.43 10.44
C SER A 163 15.19 -23.77 9.85
N PRO A 164 14.33 -23.77 8.82
CA PRO A 164 14.04 -24.98 8.08
C PRO A 164 15.20 -25.32 7.13
N GLY A 165 15.26 -26.57 6.72
CA GLY A 165 16.22 -27.08 5.75
C GLY A 165 15.80 -28.41 5.18
N ILE A 166 16.60 -28.93 4.27
CA ILE A 166 16.39 -30.25 3.67
C ILE A 166 17.71 -31.01 3.69
N ALA A 167 17.66 -32.30 4.06
CA ALA A 167 18.82 -33.16 4.08
C ALA A 167 18.55 -34.44 3.30
N ARG A 168 19.58 -34.93 2.60
CA ARG A 168 19.55 -36.19 1.86
C ARG A 168 20.57 -37.16 2.40
N ARG A 169 20.16 -38.42 2.55
CA ARG A 169 21.05 -39.53 2.84
C ARG A 169 20.69 -40.73 1.98
N GLY A 170 21.57 -41.07 1.03
CA GLY A 170 21.29 -42.09 0.03
C GLY A 170 20.02 -41.76 -0.77
N PRO A 171 19.01 -42.66 -0.83
CA PRO A 171 17.75 -42.38 -1.52
C PRO A 171 16.77 -41.53 -0.71
N ARG A 172 17.04 -41.24 0.58
CA ARG A 172 16.08 -40.62 1.49
C ARG A 172 16.26 -39.11 1.55
N VAL A 173 15.14 -38.39 1.51
CA VAL A 173 15.05 -36.94 1.70
C VAL A 173 14.24 -36.70 2.97
N CYS A 174 14.71 -35.80 3.83
CA CYS A 174 13.99 -35.39 5.03
C CYS A 174 13.98 -33.88 5.19
N LEU A 175 12.88 -33.36 5.74
CA LEU A 175 12.81 -31.97 6.17
C LEU A 175 13.54 -31.86 7.50
N VAL A 176 14.36 -30.81 7.63
CA VAL A 176 15.10 -30.51 8.85
C VAL A 176 14.51 -29.25 9.44
N ARG A 177 14.22 -29.27 10.74
CA ARG A 177 13.94 -28.06 11.53
C ARG A 177 15.04 -27.94 12.55
N LEU A 178 15.82 -26.87 12.47
CA LEU A 178 16.79 -26.52 13.50
C LEU A 178 16.16 -25.48 14.40
N LEU A 179 15.90 -25.82 15.65
CA LEU A 179 15.34 -24.92 16.65
C LEU A 179 16.40 -24.60 17.69
N ARG A 180 16.49 -23.33 18.06
CA ARG A 180 17.11 -22.91 19.31
C ARG A 180 16.04 -22.33 20.20
N ILE A 181 15.94 -22.86 21.41
CA ILE A 181 14.97 -22.45 22.41
C ILE A 181 15.74 -21.84 23.58
N GLY A 182 15.37 -20.63 23.96
CA GLY A 182 15.96 -19.92 25.11
C GLY A 182 15.67 -20.61 26.45
N PRO A 183 16.18 -20.06 27.55
CA PRO A 183 15.86 -20.54 28.89
C PRO A 183 14.35 -20.52 29.15
N SER A 184 13.84 -21.55 29.81
CA SER A 184 12.43 -21.65 30.21
C SER A 184 12.30 -22.30 31.59
N VAL A 185 11.33 -21.84 32.38
CA VAL A 185 11.01 -22.42 33.70
C VAL A 185 9.93 -23.50 33.63
N GLN A 186 9.18 -23.53 32.53
CA GLN A 186 8.15 -24.52 32.23
C GLN A 186 8.49 -25.27 30.94
N PRO A 187 8.02 -26.52 30.80
CA PRO A 187 8.07 -27.23 29.53
C PRO A 187 7.25 -26.52 28.45
N LEU A 188 7.77 -26.57 27.22
CA LEU A 188 7.07 -26.12 26.02
C LEU A 188 6.61 -27.31 25.20
N GLU A 189 5.44 -27.20 24.59
CA GLU A 189 4.94 -28.24 23.71
C GLU A 189 4.38 -27.65 22.43
N VAL A 190 4.50 -28.38 21.32
CA VAL A 190 3.88 -27.99 20.05
C VAL A 190 3.46 -29.24 19.27
N PRO A 191 2.25 -29.27 18.69
CA PRO A 191 1.85 -30.38 17.83
C PRO A 191 2.76 -30.42 16.59
N LEU A 192 3.41 -31.56 16.38
CA LEU A 192 4.28 -31.81 15.24
C LEU A 192 3.52 -32.49 14.10
N PHE A 193 2.72 -33.51 14.42
CA PHE A 193 1.90 -34.25 13.46
C PHE A 193 0.45 -34.34 13.93
N GLN A 194 -0.46 -34.17 12.98
CA GLN A 194 -1.84 -34.67 13.11
C GLN A 194 -1.95 -36.05 12.44
N GLY A 195 -2.76 -36.98 12.90
CA GLY A 195 -2.98 -38.22 12.13
C GLY A 195 -4.23 -38.97 12.50
N ASP A 196 -4.48 -40.07 11.80
CA ASP A 196 -5.55 -41.01 12.16
C ASP A 196 -5.11 -41.86 13.36
N ARG A 197 -3.81 -42.18 13.42
CA ARG A 197 -3.20 -42.94 14.49
C ARG A 197 -1.75 -42.51 14.73
N ALA A 198 -1.42 -42.19 15.98
CA ALA A 198 -0.05 -42.01 16.42
C ALA A 198 0.68 -43.34 16.56
N VAL A 199 1.95 -43.39 16.15
CA VAL A 199 2.84 -44.54 16.30
C VAL A 199 4.15 -44.04 16.89
N ALA A 200 4.54 -44.54 18.06
CA ALA A 200 5.83 -44.20 18.66
C ALA A 200 6.68 -45.45 18.84
N SER A 201 7.97 -45.35 18.49
CA SER A 201 8.95 -46.39 18.79
C SER A 201 9.79 -46.05 20.02
N SER A 202 9.94 -44.76 20.35
CA SER A 202 10.60 -44.24 21.56
C SER A 202 10.24 -42.78 21.80
N GLU A 203 10.74 -42.16 22.87
CA GLU A 203 10.67 -40.70 23.05
C GLU A 203 11.51 -39.92 22.03
N GLN A 204 12.45 -40.57 21.34
CA GLN A 204 13.26 -39.96 20.28
C GLN A 204 12.59 -40.05 18.90
N TRP A 205 11.73 -41.05 18.69
CA TRP A 205 11.15 -41.38 17.40
C TRP A 205 9.66 -41.66 17.50
N ALA A 206 8.88 -40.83 16.83
CA ALA A 206 7.44 -41.00 16.72
C ALA A 206 6.93 -40.51 15.36
N GLY A 207 5.77 -40.98 14.98
CA GLY A 207 5.13 -40.68 13.70
C GLY A 207 3.63 -40.86 13.78
N VAL A 208 2.99 -40.67 12.64
CA VAL A 208 1.55 -40.86 12.45
C VAL A 208 1.30 -41.66 11.20
N VAL A 209 0.21 -42.44 11.21
CA VAL A 209 -0.39 -42.98 10.01
C VAL A 209 -1.50 -42.04 9.55
N ARG A 210 -1.48 -41.68 8.27
CA ARG A 210 -2.54 -40.94 7.56
C ARG A 210 -2.94 -41.73 6.33
N ASP A 211 -4.19 -42.14 6.27
CA ASP A 211 -4.70 -43.06 5.24
C ASP A 211 -3.85 -44.34 5.19
N THR A 212 -2.92 -44.43 4.23
CA THR A 212 -1.98 -45.54 4.03
C THR A 212 -0.51 -45.15 4.15
N THR A 213 -0.23 -43.87 4.44
CA THR A 213 1.11 -43.30 4.49
C THR A 213 1.55 -43.04 5.93
N GLU A 214 2.82 -43.28 6.22
CA GLU A 214 3.41 -42.98 7.53
C GLU A 214 4.36 -41.79 7.44
N VAL A 215 4.16 -40.80 8.31
CA VAL A 215 5.05 -39.65 8.48
C VAL A 215 5.74 -39.78 9.83
N TRP A 216 7.06 -39.72 9.86
CA TRP A 216 7.85 -39.88 11.08
C TRP A 216 8.74 -38.69 11.38
N ALA A 217 9.03 -38.46 12.66
CA ALA A 217 10.05 -37.54 13.12
C ALA A 217 11.06 -38.24 14.04
N GLY A 218 12.30 -37.79 13.96
CA GLY A 218 13.36 -38.11 14.91
C GLY A 218 14.01 -36.85 15.49
N LEU A 219 14.41 -36.92 16.76
CA LEU A 219 15.15 -35.86 17.45
C LEU A 219 16.67 -36.11 17.42
N PHE A 220 17.43 -35.04 17.13
CA PHE A 220 18.90 -35.03 17.02
C PHE A 220 19.48 -33.77 17.69
N GLY A 221 20.76 -33.80 18.07
CA GLY A 221 21.37 -32.76 18.92
C GLY A 221 20.95 -32.89 20.38
N ASN A 222 21.53 -32.11 21.30
CA ASN A 222 21.47 -32.32 22.75
C ASN A 222 20.03 -32.19 23.33
N ALA A 223 19.28 -33.31 23.30
CA ALA A 223 17.82 -33.38 23.38
C ALA A 223 17.27 -33.51 24.82
N GLN A 224 17.07 -32.38 25.49
CA GLN A 224 16.06 -32.25 26.57
C GLN A 224 14.66 -32.08 25.96
N ALA A 225 14.33 -32.93 25.00
CA ALA A 225 13.07 -32.92 24.29
C ALA A 225 12.66 -34.35 23.94
N SER A 226 11.36 -34.57 23.83
CA SER A 226 10.76 -35.87 23.56
C SER A 226 9.58 -35.72 22.58
N LEU A 227 9.32 -36.77 21.81
CA LEU A 227 8.14 -36.90 20.98
C LEU A 227 7.10 -37.74 21.73
N LYS A 228 5.97 -37.13 22.08
CA LYS A 228 4.92 -37.79 22.87
C LYS A 228 3.62 -37.92 22.07
N PRO A 229 3.08 -39.16 21.93
CA PRO A 229 1.73 -39.36 21.42
C PRO A 229 0.68 -38.75 22.35
N ARG A 230 -0.30 -38.06 21.78
CA ARG A 230 -1.49 -37.59 22.48
C ARG A 230 -2.71 -37.81 21.60
N GLY A 231 -3.51 -38.82 21.95
CA GLY A 231 -4.56 -39.29 21.06
C GLY A 231 -3.95 -39.82 19.75
N SER A 232 -4.36 -39.26 18.62
CA SER A 232 -3.86 -39.63 17.29
C SER A 232 -2.71 -38.75 16.78
N ASP A 233 -2.29 -37.76 17.59
CA ASP A 233 -1.31 -36.73 17.21
C ASP A 233 0.04 -36.97 17.93
N ILE A 234 1.11 -36.38 17.38
CA ILE A 234 2.44 -36.38 18.00
C ILE A 234 2.82 -34.95 18.37
N TYR A 235 3.25 -34.77 19.62
CA TYR A 235 3.74 -33.51 20.16
C TYR A 235 5.25 -33.55 20.34
N LEU A 236 5.92 -32.46 19.97
CA LEU A 236 7.24 -32.15 20.50
C LEU A 236 7.03 -31.59 21.91
N VAL A 237 7.69 -32.17 22.90
CA VAL A 237 7.74 -31.69 24.28
C VAL A 237 9.18 -31.35 24.61
N VAL A 238 9.44 -30.09 24.93
CA VAL A 238 10.75 -29.56 25.32
C VAL A 238 10.69 -29.27 26.81
N GLU A 239 11.56 -29.90 27.59
CA GLU A 239 11.54 -29.77 29.06
C GLU A 239 11.87 -28.34 29.51
N ALA A 240 11.77 -28.00 30.79
CA ALA A 240 12.30 -26.73 31.30
C ALA A 240 13.84 -26.75 31.36
N SER A 241 14.51 -25.60 31.15
CA SER A 241 15.97 -25.47 31.33
C SER A 241 16.38 -24.03 31.62
N PRO A 242 17.35 -23.82 32.55
CA PRO A 242 17.94 -22.50 32.78
C PRO A 242 18.93 -22.08 31.68
N ALA A 243 19.29 -22.97 30.75
CA ALA A 243 20.20 -22.71 29.65
C ALA A 243 19.49 -22.88 28.29
N PRO A 244 19.88 -22.12 27.25
CA PRO A 244 19.39 -22.32 25.90
C PRO A 244 19.72 -23.71 25.35
N ARG A 245 18.89 -24.21 24.42
CA ARG A 245 19.00 -25.55 23.84
C ARG A 245 18.84 -25.51 22.35
N GLN A 246 19.52 -26.43 21.68
CA GLN A 246 19.39 -26.64 20.24
C GLN A 246 18.80 -28.02 19.99
N ILE A 247 17.74 -28.05 19.19
CA ILE A 247 16.99 -29.26 18.85
C ILE A 247 16.95 -29.33 17.34
N GLU A 248 17.40 -30.45 16.78
CA GLU A 248 17.21 -30.76 15.37
C GLU A 248 16.09 -31.80 15.25
N ILE A 249 15.09 -31.48 14.44
CA ILE A 249 13.97 -32.37 14.14
C ILE A 249 14.08 -32.76 12.67
N ARG A 250 14.16 -34.06 12.39
CA ARG A 250 14.12 -34.59 11.02
C ARG A 250 12.78 -35.23 10.77
N ILE A 251 12.03 -34.71 9.79
CA ILE A 251 10.72 -35.20 9.38
C ILE A 251 10.86 -35.99 8.08
N PHE A 252 10.32 -37.19 8.07
CA PHE A 252 10.31 -38.14 6.96
C PHE A 252 8.87 -38.29 6.46
N PRO A 253 8.51 -37.62 5.37
CA PRO A 253 7.16 -37.68 4.81
C PRO A 253 6.70 -39.05 4.33
N GLU A 254 7.65 -39.89 3.87
CA GLU A 254 7.36 -41.20 3.29
C GLU A 254 8.43 -42.21 3.72
N LEU A 255 8.11 -43.08 4.68
CA LEU A 255 8.95 -44.21 5.07
C LEU A 255 8.34 -45.52 4.56
N SER A 256 8.91 -46.07 3.49
CA SER A 256 8.49 -47.34 2.90
C SER A 256 9.07 -48.59 3.62
N GLN A 257 9.91 -48.42 4.65
CA GLN A 257 10.56 -49.51 5.40
C GLN A 257 10.61 -49.21 6.92
N PRO A 258 10.68 -50.24 7.79
CA PRO A 258 10.67 -50.08 9.25
C PRO A 258 11.89 -49.31 9.81
N LEU A 259 11.64 -48.40 10.77
CA LEU A 259 12.61 -47.42 11.31
C LEU A 259 13.95 -47.97 11.79
N ARG A 260 14.02 -49.23 12.24
CA ARG A 260 15.26 -49.81 12.77
C ARG A 260 16.42 -49.83 11.77
N ALA A 261 16.15 -49.79 10.45
CA ALA A 261 17.17 -49.69 9.40
C ALA A 261 17.64 -48.24 9.12
N VAL A 262 17.03 -47.24 9.76
CA VAL A 262 17.19 -45.80 9.47
C VAL A 262 18.02 -45.10 10.54
N ASP A 263 17.96 -45.60 11.78
CA ASP A 263 18.65 -45.08 12.97
C ASP A 263 20.18 -45.02 12.85
N PHE A 264 20.82 -46.11 12.43
CA PHE A 264 22.28 -46.25 12.47
C PHE A 264 23.00 -45.45 11.39
N GLU A 265 22.30 -45.17 10.29
CA GLU A 265 22.80 -44.32 9.25
C GLU A 265 22.77 -42.87 9.76
N LEU A 266 21.61 -42.29 10.05
CA LEU A 266 21.42 -40.85 10.20
C LEU A 266 22.16 -40.12 11.35
N GLN A 267 22.72 -40.82 12.34
CA GLN A 267 23.50 -40.21 13.43
C GLN A 267 24.82 -39.56 12.95
N ALA A 268 25.35 -39.98 11.79
CA ALA A 268 26.57 -39.40 11.23
C ALA A 268 26.26 -38.28 10.21
N SER A 269 26.09 -37.04 10.68
CA SER A 269 26.27 -35.74 9.98
C SER A 269 25.21 -34.69 10.37
N VAL A 270 25.65 -33.63 11.06
CA VAL A 270 25.54 -32.19 10.70
C VAL A 270 26.69 -31.49 11.45
N PRO A 271 27.41 -30.51 10.87
CA PRO A 271 28.26 -29.62 11.65
C PRO A 271 27.49 -28.95 12.79
N ALA A 272 28.17 -28.60 13.87
CA ALA A 272 27.60 -27.85 14.98
C ALA A 272 27.35 -26.39 14.56
N ASP A 273 26.39 -26.16 13.68
CA ASP A 273 26.00 -24.81 13.30
C ASP A 273 25.22 -24.18 14.46
N SER A 274 25.68 -23.03 14.94
CA SER A 274 24.96 -22.20 15.90
C SER A 274 24.02 -21.26 15.13
N LEU A 275 22.73 -21.28 15.46
CA LEU A 275 21.75 -20.35 14.92
C LEU A 275 22.09 -18.88 15.27
N GLU A 276 22.78 -18.61 16.39
CA GLU A 276 23.16 -17.24 16.74
C GLU A 276 24.32 -16.71 15.91
N ALA A 277 25.30 -17.57 15.59
CA ALA A 277 26.31 -17.23 14.60
C ALA A 277 25.70 -16.98 13.21
N TRP A 278 24.42 -17.30 13.00
CA TRP A 278 23.67 -16.97 11.78
C TRP A 278 22.91 -15.65 11.86
N LEU A 279 22.79 -15.04 13.04
CA LEU A 279 22.25 -13.69 13.24
C LEU A 279 23.30 -12.58 13.09
N GLU A 280 24.59 -12.92 13.09
CA GLU A 280 25.67 -11.97 12.83
C GLU A 280 25.72 -11.56 11.34
N ALA A 281 26.22 -10.36 11.04
CA ALA A 281 26.32 -9.83 9.68
C ALA A 281 27.30 -10.65 8.81
N HIS A 282 26.94 -10.94 7.56
CA HIS A 282 27.76 -11.70 6.61
C HIS A 282 27.59 -11.18 5.17
N ASP A 283 28.66 -11.15 4.37
CA ASP A 283 28.60 -10.71 2.96
C ASP A 283 27.99 -11.81 2.08
N HIS A 284 26.70 -11.63 1.75
CA HIS A 284 25.95 -12.51 0.85
C HIS A 284 25.01 -11.70 -0.03
N ARG A 285 25.58 -10.82 -0.87
CA ARG A 285 24.83 -10.11 -1.90
C ARG A 285 24.02 -11.09 -2.76
N ARG A 286 22.70 -10.93 -2.75
CA ARG A 286 21.74 -11.70 -3.55
C ARG A 286 21.44 -11.00 -4.87
N TRP A 287 21.48 -9.67 -4.85
CA TRP A 287 21.17 -8.87 -6.02
C TRP A 287 22.48 -8.47 -6.71
N GLY A 288 22.46 -8.50 -8.04
CA GLY A 288 23.60 -8.11 -8.86
C GLY A 288 23.92 -6.62 -8.76
N ALA A 289 24.63 -6.11 -9.77
CA ALA A 289 24.91 -4.69 -9.87
C ALA A 289 23.63 -3.84 -9.93
N GLU A 290 23.74 -2.56 -9.55
CA GLU A 290 22.65 -1.60 -9.69
C GLU A 290 22.27 -1.45 -11.17
N LEU A 291 20.97 -1.28 -11.42
CA LEU A 291 20.45 -0.96 -12.74
C LEU A 291 20.56 0.56 -12.95
N GLU A 292 21.27 0.96 -14.00
CA GLU A 292 21.47 2.37 -14.34
C GLU A 292 20.53 2.76 -15.48
N LEU A 293 19.79 3.86 -15.29
CA LEU A 293 18.79 4.35 -16.23
C LEU A 293 18.91 5.87 -16.37
N GLU A 294 18.59 6.40 -17.54
CA GLU A 294 18.54 7.83 -17.81
C GLU A 294 17.10 8.34 -17.63
N GLY A 295 16.92 9.35 -16.79
CA GLY A 295 15.64 10.01 -16.59
C GLY A 295 15.44 11.22 -17.48
N LYS A 296 14.21 11.75 -17.45
CA LYS A 296 13.81 12.85 -18.32
C LYS A 296 13.24 14.00 -17.50
N ARG A 297 14.05 15.05 -17.34
CA ARG A 297 13.58 16.32 -16.79
C ARG A 297 12.67 17.03 -17.79
N SER A 298 11.49 17.43 -17.35
CA SER A 298 10.52 18.18 -18.15
C SER A 298 10.90 19.66 -18.25
N LEU A 299 10.43 20.29 -19.33
CA LEU A 299 10.53 21.74 -19.51
C LEU A 299 9.62 22.47 -18.53
N ASP A 300 10.10 23.60 -18.02
CA ASP A 300 9.36 24.43 -17.05
C ASP A 300 8.31 25.29 -17.78
N ARG A 301 7.34 24.65 -18.44
CA ARG A 301 6.31 25.32 -19.27
C ARG A 301 5.22 25.99 -18.41
N ASP A 302 4.82 25.36 -17.31
CA ASP A 302 3.79 25.82 -16.39
C ASP A 302 4.35 25.94 -14.94
N PHE A 303 3.53 26.32 -13.96
CA PHE A 303 3.92 26.43 -12.54
C PHE A 303 4.30 25.09 -11.89
N LEU A 304 3.86 23.98 -12.48
CA LEU A 304 4.37 22.64 -12.20
C LEU A 304 5.03 22.04 -13.44
N ALA A 305 6.09 21.27 -13.23
CA ALA A 305 6.68 20.39 -14.21
C ALA A 305 6.73 18.97 -13.64
N VAL A 306 6.40 17.96 -14.45
CA VAL A 306 6.46 16.55 -14.05
C VAL A 306 7.60 15.89 -14.80
N ASP A 307 8.69 15.58 -14.10
CA ASP A 307 9.82 14.82 -14.63
C ASP A 307 9.51 13.32 -14.56
N GLU A 308 10.04 12.57 -15.53
CA GLU A 308 9.90 11.12 -15.62
C GLU A 308 11.17 10.48 -15.04
N ILE A 309 11.01 9.77 -13.92
CA ILE A 309 12.05 8.92 -13.36
C ILE A 309 11.85 7.52 -13.96
N PRO A 310 12.88 6.96 -14.62
CA PRO A 310 12.74 5.72 -15.35
C PRO A 310 12.56 4.55 -14.38
N VAL A 311 11.69 3.62 -14.73
CA VAL A 311 11.39 2.41 -13.94
C VAL A 311 11.94 1.19 -14.69
N PRO A 312 12.72 0.28 -14.06
CA PRO A 312 13.29 -0.90 -14.71
C PRO A 312 12.24 -2.01 -14.93
N PHE A 313 11.32 -1.80 -15.89
CA PHE A 313 10.34 -2.82 -16.26
C PHE A 313 10.97 -4.10 -16.82
N ASP A 314 12.09 -3.95 -17.52
CA ASP A 314 12.97 -5.06 -17.89
C ASP A 314 14.07 -5.15 -16.83
N ASN A 315 13.97 -6.15 -15.97
CA ASN A 315 14.92 -6.40 -14.90
C ASN A 315 15.23 -7.90 -14.78
N PRO A 316 16.42 -8.28 -14.28
CA PRO A 316 16.88 -9.67 -14.26
C PRO A 316 15.98 -10.64 -13.47
N TRP A 317 15.10 -10.13 -12.61
CA TRP A 317 14.28 -10.92 -11.70
C TRP A 317 12.83 -11.06 -12.18
N ASN A 318 12.49 -10.50 -13.35
CA ASN A 318 11.12 -10.37 -13.83
C ASN A 318 10.18 -9.77 -12.76
N ALA A 319 10.70 -8.88 -11.92
CA ALA A 319 9.93 -8.23 -10.87
C ALA A 319 8.89 -7.30 -11.53
N LEU A 320 7.64 -7.41 -11.09
CA LEU A 320 6.56 -6.57 -11.60
C LEU A 320 6.60 -5.20 -10.91
N MET A 321 6.82 -4.16 -11.70
CA MET A 321 7.05 -2.80 -11.21
C MET A 321 5.75 -2.01 -11.01
N PHE A 322 4.76 -2.60 -10.33
CA PHE A 322 3.53 -1.95 -9.92
C PHE A 322 3.80 -1.15 -8.64
N LEU A 323 4.32 0.07 -8.77
CA LEU A 323 4.82 0.85 -7.64
C LEU A 323 3.67 1.38 -6.77
N SER A 324 3.80 1.27 -5.45
CA SER A 324 2.70 1.51 -4.51
C SER A 324 3.03 2.37 -3.30
N GLY A 325 4.31 2.64 -3.06
CA GLY A 325 4.77 3.43 -1.93
C GLY A 325 6.17 3.97 -2.18
N ILE A 326 6.46 5.14 -1.62
CA ILE A 326 7.77 5.78 -1.68
C ILE A 326 8.01 6.53 -0.38
N ASP A 327 9.27 6.59 0.05
CA ASP A 327 9.76 7.54 1.05
C ASP A 327 11.27 7.69 0.97
N PHE A 328 11.82 8.65 1.71
CA PHE A 328 13.23 9.02 1.66
C PHE A 328 13.90 8.83 3.02
N THR A 329 15.11 8.28 2.98
CA THR A 329 15.98 8.27 4.16
C THR A 329 16.71 9.61 4.29
N PRO A 330 17.24 9.95 5.49
CA PRO A 330 17.91 11.24 5.72
C PRO A 330 19.11 11.51 4.81
N ASN A 331 19.74 10.46 4.25
CA ASN A 331 20.87 10.59 3.32
C ASN A 331 20.43 10.96 1.89
N GLY A 332 19.12 11.00 1.61
CA GLY A 332 18.56 11.33 0.30
C GLY A 332 18.22 10.13 -0.58
N ASP A 333 18.48 8.90 -0.14
CA ASP A 333 18.08 7.70 -0.88
C ASP A 333 16.57 7.50 -0.78
N ALA A 334 15.93 7.27 -1.93
CA ALA A 334 14.52 6.89 -1.99
C ALA A 334 14.37 5.37 -1.86
N TYR A 335 13.32 4.93 -1.17
CA TYR A 335 12.89 3.55 -1.15
C TYR A 335 11.48 3.46 -1.70
N VAL A 336 11.26 2.52 -2.61
CA VAL A 336 10.01 2.37 -3.37
C VAL A 336 9.55 0.93 -3.33
N CYS A 337 8.30 0.68 -2.90
CA CYS A 337 7.74 -0.68 -2.89
C CYS A 337 6.83 -0.95 -4.09
N SER A 338 6.74 -2.23 -4.48
CA SER A 338 5.77 -2.73 -5.46
C SER A 338 4.67 -3.56 -4.78
N ILE A 339 3.48 -3.59 -5.39
CA ILE A 339 2.35 -4.41 -4.90
C ILE A 339 2.70 -5.90 -4.90
N HIS A 340 3.66 -6.36 -5.70
CA HIS A 340 4.02 -7.77 -5.83
C HIS A 340 5.07 -8.27 -4.81
N GLY A 341 5.52 -7.40 -3.90
CA GLY A 341 6.33 -7.82 -2.74
C GLY A 341 7.74 -7.25 -2.69
N ASP A 342 8.12 -6.39 -3.63
CA ASP A 342 9.47 -5.84 -3.73
C ASP A 342 9.61 -4.48 -3.05
N VAL A 343 10.83 -4.20 -2.58
CA VAL A 343 11.30 -2.86 -2.25
C VAL A 343 12.60 -2.59 -2.98
N TRP A 344 12.71 -1.41 -3.56
CA TRP A 344 13.87 -0.94 -4.31
C TRP A 344 14.44 0.31 -3.68
N ARG A 345 15.76 0.38 -3.58
CA ARG A 345 16.51 1.60 -3.29
C ARG A 345 16.78 2.32 -4.60
N VAL A 346 16.50 3.62 -4.64
CA VAL A 346 16.66 4.49 -5.82
C VAL A 346 17.55 5.67 -5.46
N ARG A 347 18.61 5.87 -6.25
CA ARG A 347 19.61 6.93 -6.07
C ARG A 347 19.81 7.73 -7.35
N GLY A 348 20.52 8.84 -7.26
CA GLY A 348 20.77 9.72 -8.40
C GLY A 348 19.55 10.56 -8.80
N LEU A 349 18.67 10.86 -7.85
CA LEU A 349 17.48 11.69 -8.03
C LEU A 349 17.81 13.21 -7.99
N ASP A 350 18.96 13.58 -8.54
CA ASP A 350 19.42 14.96 -8.65
C ASP A 350 18.65 15.75 -9.72
N ASP A 351 18.92 17.05 -9.84
CA ASP A 351 18.21 17.92 -10.78
C ASP A 351 18.28 17.45 -12.24
N SER A 352 19.39 16.84 -12.66
CA SER A 352 19.65 16.44 -14.04
C SER A 352 18.94 15.15 -14.43
N LEU A 353 18.80 14.22 -13.48
CA LEU A 353 18.31 12.86 -13.70
C LEU A 353 19.10 12.06 -14.76
N THR A 354 20.34 12.43 -15.07
CA THR A 354 21.12 11.74 -16.12
C THR A 354 21.53 10.31 -15.74
N LEU A 355 21.61 10.01 -14.45
CA LEU A 355 21.99 8.69 -13.95
C LEU A 355 21.18 8.32 -12.71
N VAL A 356 20.07 7.63 -12.93
CA VAL A 356 19.24 7.06 -11.87
C VAL A 356 19.64 5.62 -11.64
N LYS A 357 19.94 5.26 -10.39
CA LYS A 357 20.37 3.90 -10.02
C LYS A 357 19.30 3.20 -9.21
N TRP A 358 18.94 2.00 -9.63
CA TRP A 358 17.99 1.13 -8.93
C TRP A 358 18.71 -0.10 -8.39
N LYS A 359 18.55 -0.38 -7.10
CA LYS A 359 18.98 -1.64 -6.49
C LYS A 359 17.77 -2.28 -5.82
N ARG A 360 17.50 -3.55 -6.14
CA ARG A 360 16.50 -4.33 -5.38
C ARG A 360 17.01 -4.41 -3.95
N PHE A 361 16.20 -4.01 -2.99
CA PHE A 361 16.59 -3.96 -1.58
C PHE A 361 16.00 -5.14 -0.81
N ALA A 362 14.71 -5.41 -1.02
CA ALA A 362 14.00 -6.52 -0.39
C ALA A 362 12.96 -7.12 -1.36
N THR A 363 12.57 -8.36 -1.09
CA THR A 363 11.45 -9.06 -1.76
C THR A 363 10.71 -9.96 -0.77
N GLY A 364 9.59 -10.52 -1.19
CA GLY A 364 8.85 -11.56 -0.48
C GLY A 364 7.79 -11.01 0.48
N LEU A 365 7.54 -9.70 0.48
CA LEU A 365 6.56 -9.06 1.34
C LEU A 365 5.12 -9.28 0.84
N PHE A 366 4.14 -9.26 1.76
CA PHE A 366 2.75 -9.55 1.43
C PHE A 366 2.00 -8.30 0.95
N GLN A 367 1.88 -8.15 -0.37
CA GLN A 367 1.15 -7.07 -1.03
C GLN A 367 1.46 -5.66 -0.47
N PRO A 368 2.71 -5.18 -0.56
CA PRO A 368 3.09 -3.86 -0.06
C PRO A 368 2.29 -2.73 -0.68
N LEU A 369 1.56 -1.98 0.14
CA LEU A 369 0.71 -0.85 -0.29
C LEU A 369 0.90 0.41 0.59
N GLY A 370 1.99 0.42 1.35
CA GLY A 370 2.44 1.55 2.17
C GLY A 370 3.92 1.41 2.52
N LEU A 371 4.65 2.53 2.46
CA LEU A 371 6.05 2.62 2.85
C LEU A 371 6.26 3.96 3.56
N LYS A 372 6.99 3.91 4.67
CA LYS A 372 7.35 5.08 5.48
C LYS A 372 8.76 4.90 6.03
N VAL A 373 9.58 5.95 5.99
CA VAL A 373 10.84 5.97 6.71
C VAL A 373 10.62 6.59 8.09
N VAL A 374 10.96 5.84 9.14
CA VAL A 374 10.79 6.25 10.53
C VAL A 374 12.13 6.16 11.24
N ALA A 375 12.61 7.30 11.76
CA ALA A 375 13.93 7.41 12.39
C ALA A 375 15.07 6.82 11.52
N GLY A 376 15.00 7.03 10.20
CA GLY A 376 15.99 6.51 9.23
C GLY A 376 15.77 5.06 8.78
N HIS A 377 14.83 4.33 9.37
CA HIS A 377 14.55 2.94 9.01
C HIS A 377 13.38 2.82 8.03
N VAL A 378 13.49 1.92 7.05
CA VAL A 378 12.47 1.66 6.03
C VAL A 378 11.41 0.72 6.60
N CYS A 379 10.22 1.24 6.88
CA CYS A 379 9.05 0.46 7.31
C CYS A 379 8.07 0.26 6.15
N VAL A 380 7.62 -0.97 5.96
CA VAL A 380 6.74 -1.37 4.85
C VAL A 380 5.49 -2.05 5.42
N LEU A 381 4.33 -1.60 4.97
CA LEU A 381 3.06 -2.21 5.30
C LEU A 381 2.74 -3.32 4.30
N GLY A 382 2.64 -4.55 4.80
CA GLY A 382 1.99 -5.67 4.12
C GLY A 382 0.58 -5.94 4.68
N LYS A 383 -0.15 -6.84 4.03
CA LYS A 383 -1.48 -7.30 4.46
C LYS A 383 -1.45 -8.04 5.82
N ASP A 384 -0.29 -8.52 6.22
CA ASP A 384 -0.03 -9.27 7.44
C ASP A 384 0.61 -8.45 8.56
N GLN A 385 1.51 -7.51 8.23
CA GLN A 385 2.33 -6.84 9.24
C GLN A 385 2.95 -5.53 8.74
N ILE A 386 3.48 -4.75 9.67
CA ILE A 386 4.46 -3.70 9.39
C ILE A 386 5.86 -4.29 9.58
N THR A 387 6.66 -4.29 8.52
CA THR A 387 8.02 -4.83 8.51
C THR A 387 9.04 -3.71 8.43
N ARG A 388 10.04 -3.71 9.31
CA ARG A 388 11.23 -2.87 9.17
C ARG A 388 12.31 -3.64 8.43
N LEU A 389 12.78 -3.08 7.32
CA LEU A 389 13.85 -3.66 6.52
C LEU A 389 15.19 -3.10 6.98
N VAL A 390 16.11 -3.98 7.31
CA VAL A 390 17.44 -3.65 7.83
C VAL A 390 18.48 -4.34 6.96
N ASP A 391 19.48 -3.54 6.56
CA ASP A 391 20.71 -3.97 5.93
C ASP A 391 21.77 -3.99 7.04
N THR A 392 22.12 -5.18 7.55
CA THR A 392 23.00 -5.30 8.71
C THR A 392 24.49 -5.22 8.36
N ASN A 393 24.83 -5.29 7.08
CA ASN A 393 26.21 -5.35 6.59
C ASN A 393 26.59 -4.19 5.63
N ASP A 394 25.66 -3.24 5.42
CA ASP A 394 25.79 -2.07 4.53
C ASP A 394 26.07 -2.43 3.06
N ASP A 395 25.65 -3.62 2.60
CA ASP A 395 25.87 -4.06 1.21
C ASP A 395 24.82 -3.52 0.21
N GLY A 396 23.79 -2.84 0.71
CA GLY A 396 22.68 -2.28 -0.04
C GLY A 396 21.50 -3.23 -0.23
N GLU A 397 21.37 -4.27 0.60
CA GLU A 397 20.28 -5.25 0.59
C GLU A 397 19.74 -5.49 1.99
N ALA A 398 18.42 -5.62 2.14
CA ALA A 398 17.85 -6.02 3.42
C ALA A 398 18.15 -7.50 3.66
N ASP A 399 18.85 -7.80 4.75
CA ASP A 399 19.10 -9.15 5.24
C ASP A 399 18.32 -9.45 6.52
N ARG A 400 17.73 -8.43 7.16
CA ARG A 400 16.83 -8.60 8.30
C ARG A 400 15.51 -7.89 8.08
N TYR A 401 14.43 -8.62 8.34
CA TYR A 401 13.04 -8.22 8.17
C TYR A 401 12.40 -8.27 9.56
N GLU A 402 12.51 -7.17 10.30
CA GLU A 402 12.01 -7.09 11.68
C GLU A 402 10.50 -6.84 11.68
N ASN A 403 9.76 -7.58 12.50
CA ASN A 403 8.35 -7.32 12.73
C ASN A 403 8.21 -6.10 13.66
N VAL A 404 7.74 -4.97 13.11
CA VAL A 404 7.32 -3.84 13.94
C VAL A 404 5.99 -4.16 14.58
N SER A 405 5.05 -4.68 13.79
CA SER A 405 3.71 -4.99 14.25
C SER A 405 3.08 -6.10 13.43
N ASN A 406 2.58 -7.15 14.09
CA ASN A 406 1.80 -8.22 13.47
C ASN A 406 0.34 -8.24 13.96
N VAL A 407 -0.17 -7.15 14.56
CA VAL A 407 -1.54 -7.09 15.10
C VAL A 407 -2.63 -6.82 14.05
N ILE A 408 -2.23 -6.50 12.81
CA ILE A 408 -3.14 -6.29 11.67
C ILE A 408 -3.99 -7.55 11.45
N ALA A 409 -5.31 -7.42 11.31
CA ALA A 409 -6.13 -8.57 10.96
C ALA A 409 -6.05 -8.84 9.46
N THR A 410 -5.58 -10.03 9.09
CA THR A 410 -5.35 -10.42 7.70
C THR A 410 -6.58 -11.13 7.13
N SER A 411 -7.24 -10.49 6.17
CA SER A 411 -8.33 -11.12 5.42
C SER A 411 -7.80 -12.11 4.37
N ILE A 412 -8.55 -13.19 4.13
CA ILE A 412 -8.32 -14.12 3.01
C ILE A 412 -8.99 -13.66 1.71
N GLY A 413 -9.79 -12.58 1.75
CA GLY A 413 -10.51 -12.04 0.60
C GLY A 413 -9.61 -11.26 -0.37
N GLY A 414 -9.96 -11.33 -1.65
CA GLY A 414 -9.20 -10.76 -2.77
C GLY A 414 -9.32 -9.26 -3.00
N HIS A 415 -10.36 -8.63 -2.46
CA HIS A 415 -10.58 -7.18 -2.55
C HIS A 415 -10.32 -6.46 -1.23
N ASP A 416 -9.68 -7.15 -0.28
CA ASP A 416 -9.43 -6.65 1.07
C ASP A 416 -8.00 -6.13 1.21
N TYR A 417 -7.70 -5.04 0.50
CA TYR A 417 -6.39 -4.40 0.52
C TYR A 417 -6.15 -3.63 1.83
N VAL A 418 -4.93 -3.69 2.35
CA VAL A 418 -4.47 -2.89 3.51
C VAL A 418 -3.50 -1.87 2.95
N THR A 419 -3.83 -0.58 3.05
CA THR A 419 -3.21 0.45 2.22
C THR A 419 -2.75 1.66 3.02
N ASN A 420 -1.76 2.38 2.46
CA ASN A 420 -1.10 3.56 3.03
C ASN A 420 -0.25 3.24 4.25
N LEU A 421 0.75 4.08 4.52
CA LEU A 421 1.47 4.03 5.79
C LEU A 421 1.91 5.45 6.12
N GLU A 422 1.31 6.04 7.14
CA GLU A 422 1.72 7.34 7.67
C GLU A 422 2.13 7.21 9.13
N THR A 423 2.86 8.20 9.62
CA THR A 423 3.23 8.31 11.03
C THR A 423 3.02 9.72 11.53
N ASP A 424 2.62 9.84 12.78
CA ASP A 424 2.62 11.12 13.49
C ASP A 424 3.94 11.36 14.24
N ASP A 425 4.03 12.53 14.88
CA ASP A 425 5.19 12.93 15.68
C ASP A 425 5.38 12.09 16.96
N GLU A 426 4.37 11.29 17.35
CA GLU A 426 4.46 10.33 18.46
C GLU A 426 4.98 8.95 18.01
N GLY A 427 5.27 8.77 16.72
CA GLY A 427 5.76 7.51 16.15
C GLY A 427 4.68 6.45 15.96
N ARG A 428 3.39 6.81 16.07
CA ARG A 428 2.28 5.88 15.82
C ARG A 428 2.09 5.70 14.33
N PHE A 429 1.77 4.50 13.88
CA PHE A 429 1.52 4.20 12.47
C PHE A 429 0.04 4.28 12.14
N TYR A 430 -0.28 4.71 10.93
CA TYR A 430 -1.64 4.84 10.42
C TYR A 430 -1.76 4.11 9.09
N TYR A 431 -2.84 3.34 8.93
CA TYR A 431 -3.18 2.65 7.69
C TYR A 431 -4.70 2.58 7.53
N VAL A 432 -5.16 2.20 6.34
CA VAL A 432 -6.59 2.01 6.07
C VAL A 432 -6.86 0.70 5.35
N ASP A 433 -7.95 0.02 5.73
CA ASP A 433 -8.44 -1.20 5.10
C ASP A 433 -9.98 -1.15 4.99
N PRO A 434 -10.67 -2.18 4.45
CA PRO A 434 -12.13 -2.16 4.36
C PRO A 434 -12.88 -2.12 5.70
N ARG A 435 -12.22 -2.43 6.82
CA ARG A 435 -12.81 -2.32 8.17
C ARG A 435 -12.81 -0.88 8.63
N GLY A 436 -11.77 -0.11 8.26
CA GLY A 436 -11.69 1.32 8.52
C GLY A 436 -10.28 1.89 8.55
N ALA A 437 -10.16 3.05 9.19
CA ALA A 437 -8.87 3.69 9.46
C ALA A 437 -8.33 3.21 10.80
N HIS A 438 -7.06 2.86 10.84
CA HIS A 438 -6.41 2.24 11.99
C HIS A 438 -5.23 3.06 12.47
N ARG A 439 -4.94 2.95 13.76
CA ARG A 439 -3.76 3.51 14.41
C ARG A 439 -3.06 2.43 15.22
N VAL A 440 -1.82 2.14 14.84
CA VAL A 440 -0.94 1.23 15.57
C VAL A 440 -0.08 2.04 16.54
N SER A 441 0.01 1.59 17.79
CA SER A 441 0.88 2.20 18.81
C SER A 441 2.35 2.22 18.36
N ALA A 442 3.14 3.15 18.88
CA ALA A 442 4.53 3.32 18.49
C ALA A 442 5.42 2.09 18.77
N ASP A 443 5.07 1.29 19.78
CA ASP A 443 5.71 0.01 20.11
C ASP A 443 5.20 -1.17 19.25
N GLY A 444 4.22 -0.92 18.37
CA GLY A 444 3.66 -1.89 17.44
C GLY A 444 2.71 -2.92 18.05
N THR A 445 2.37 -2.82 19.34
CA THR A 445 1.66 -3.87 20.08
C THR A 445 0.14 -3.76 20.07
N ARG A 446 -0.42 -2.60 19.70
CA ARG A 446 -1.86 -2.35 19.73
C ARG A 446 -2.35 -1.71 18.44
N ASP A 447 -3.41 -2.27 17.88
CA ASP A 447 -4.17 -1.72 16.76
C ASP A 447 -5.48 -1.10 17.27
N GLU A 448 -5.73 0.16 16.92
CA GLU A 448 -6.94 0.90 17.27
C GLU A 448 -7.71 1.25 15.99
N LEU A 449 -8.95 0.75 15.88
CA LEU A 449 -9.88 1.15 14.83
C LEU A 449 -10.43 2.55 15.13
N LEU A 450 -9.93 3.56 14.43
CA LEU A 450 -10.31 4.96 14.65
C LEU A 450 -11.71 5.26 14.12
N ALA A 451 -12.04 4.81 12.92
CA ALA A 451 -13.32 5.10 12.28
C ALA A 451 -13.63 4.11 11.16
N THR A 452 -14.89 4.03 10.71
CA THR A 452 -15.35 3.00 9.76
C THR A 452 -16.24 3.53 8.64
N GLY A 453 -16.56 2.69 7.66
CA GLY A 453 -17.61 2.99 6.67
C GLY A 453 -17.09 3.52 5.34
N TRP A 454 -15.96 3.02 4.85
CA TRP A 454 -15.48 3.29 3.49
C TRP A 454 -15.45 2.01 2.65
N ARG A 455 -15.80 2.14 1.37
CA ARG A 455 -15.69 1.05 0.40
C ARG A 455 -14.30 1.07 -0.24
N ASN A 456 -13.58 -0.04 -0.11
CA ASN A 456 -12.26 -0.30 -0.74
C ASN A 456 -11.28 0.89 -0.67
N PRO A 457 -11.08 1.53 0.50
CA PRO A 457 -10.26 2.73 0.59
C PRO A 457 -8.82 2.47 0.14
N ASN A 458 -8.38 3.21 -0.89
CA ASN A 458 -7.00 3.16 -1.41
C ASN A 458 -6.19 4.39 -0.97
N GLY A 459 -6.86 5.49 -0.65
CA GLY A 459 -6.24 6.76 -0.31
C GLY A 459 -6.41 7.09 1.17
N MET A 460 -5.31 7.47 1.79
CA MET A 460 -5.25 8.07 3.11
C MET A 460 -4.21 9.19 3.08
N GLY A 461 -4.27 10.13 4.00
CA GLY A 461 -3.22 11.10 4.22
C GLY A 461 -3.21 11.57 5.67
N LEU A 462 -2.04 11.89 6.20
CA LEU A 462 -1.89 12.50 7.52
C LEU A 462 -1.20 13.85 7.35
N GLY A 463 -1.96 14.92 7.54
CA GLY A 463 -1.51 16.28 7.35
C GLY A 463 -1.11 16.99 8.65
N PRO A 464 -0.67 18.26 8.54
CA PRO A 464 -0.38 19.12 9.69
C PRO A 464 -1.53 19.16 10.70
N GLY A 465 -1.21 19.14 12.00
CA GLY A 465 -2.22 19.10 13.06
C GLY A 465 -2.94 17.75 13.17
N ASN A 466 -2.35 16.67 12.65
CA ASN A 466 -2.92 15.32 12.62
C ASN A 466 -4.27 15.22 11.89
N ILE A 467 -4.44 16.02 10.84
CA ILE A 467 -5.61 15.93 9.97
C ILE A 467 -5.49 14.64 9.16
N LEU A 468 -6.21 13.61 9.58
CA LEU A 468 -6.30 12.34 8.88
C LEU A 468 -7.39 12.44 7.81
N THR A 469 -7.07 12.05 6.57
CA THR A 469 -8.04 11.92 5.48
C THR A 469 -8.13 10.50 4.96
N VAL A 470 -9.30 10.12 4.46
CA VAL A 470 -9.54 8.83 3.78
C VAL A 470 -10.42 9.05 2.56
N THR A 471 -10.16 8.29 1.49
CA THR A 471 -10.94 8.34 0.26
C THR A 471 -11.46 6.95 -0.14
N PRO A 472 -12.78 6.75 -0.26
CA PRO A 472 -13.35 5.50 -0.76
C PRO A 472 -13.39 5.47 -2.28
N GLN A 473 -13.68 4.29 -2.83
CA GLN A 473 -13.95 4.10 -4.26
C GLN A 473 -15.46 4.01 -4.50
N GLN A 474 -15.95 4.70 -5.52
CA GLN A 474 -17.36 4.63 -5.91
C GLN A 474 -17.85 3.17 -6.02
N GLY A 475 -19.06 2.92 -5.54
CA GLY A 475 -19.77 1.66 -5.73
C GLY A 475 -20.96 1.54 -4.79
N THR A 476 -21.26 0.32 -4.35
CA THR A 476 -22.34 0.04 -3.40
C THR A 476 -22.18 0.85 -2.12
N TRP A 477 -23.22 1.59 -1.73
CA TRP A 477 -23.20 2.49 -0.57
C TRP A 477 -22.05 3.51 -0.61
N THR A 478 -21.58 3.88 -1.80
CA THR A 478 -20.56 4.92 -2.02
C THR A 478 -20.90 5.60 -3.35
N PRO A 479 -21.77 6.63 -3.33
CA PRO A 479 -22.41 7.15 -4.54
C PRO A 479 -21.44 7.74 -5.56
N ALA A 480 -20.36 8.36 -5.09
CA ALA A 480 -19.26 8.91 -5.87
C ALA A 480 -17.96 8.79 -5.05
N SER A 481 -16.82 8.98 -5.71
CA SER A 481 -15.53 9.18 -5.02
C SER A 481 -15.59 10.44 -4.15
N ALA A 482 -14.84 10.46 -3.05
CA ALA A 482 -14.87 11.59 -2.13
C ALA A 482 -13.62 11.68 -1.24
N ILE A 483 -13.42 12.85 -0.64
CA ILE A 483 -12.42 13.11 0.39
C ILE A 483 -13.14 13.28 1.73
N PHE A 484 -12.77 12.48 2.73
CA PHE A 484 -13.25 12.60 4.10
C PHE A 484 -12.12 13.06 5.02
N GLU A 485 -12.41 14.01 5.91
CA GLU A 485 -11.59 14.23 7.11
C GLU A 485 -12.10 13.33 8.22
N VAL A 486 -11.19 12.63 8.90
CA VAL A 486 -11.52 11.56 9.82
C VAL A 486 -11.61 12.07 11.25
N THR A 487 -12.81 11.99 11.83
CA THR A 487 -13.04 12.07 13.27
C THR A 487 -13.07 10.67 13.90
N PRO A 488 -12.35 10.42 15.01
CA PRO A 488 -12.45 9.17 15.76
C PRO A 488 -13.89 8.84 16.17
N GLY A 489 -14.28 7.57 16.09
CA GLY A 489 -15.65 7.09 16.26
C GLY A 489 -16.56 7.28 15.03
N GLY A 490 -16.08 8.01 14.02
CA GLY A 490 -16.83 8.34 12.81
C GLY A 490 -17.32 7.13 12.02
N TYR A 491 -18.40 7.34 11.27
CA TYR A 491 -18.95 6.39 10.30
C TYR A 491 -19.28 7.11 8.99
N TYR A 492 -18.72 6.61 7.88
CA TYR A 492 -18.73 7.29 6.58
C TYR A 492 -19.57 6.58 5.51
N GLY A 493 -20.45 5.68 5.96
CA GLY A 493 -21.65 5.26 5.22
C GLY A 493 -21.57 3.94 4.43
N PHE A 494 -20.40 3.34 4.23
CA PHE A 494 -20.34 2.00 3.62
C PHE A 494 -21.05 0.96 4.51
N GLY A 495 -22.01 0.24 3.93
CA GLY A 495 -22.95 -0.63 4.65
C GLY A 495 -24.32 0.03 4.90
N GLY A 496 -24.52 1.27 4.44
CA GLY A 496 -25.79 2.00 4.48
C GLY A 496 -25.91 2.99 5.65
N PRO A 497 -26.90 3.90 5.62
CA PRO A 497 -27.11 4.89 6.67
C PRO A 497 -27.35 4.28 8.07
N LYS A 498 -26.75 4.88 9.11
CA LYS A 498 -26.90 4.54 10.53
C LYS A 498 -27.19 5.80 11.37
N PRO A 499 -28.46 6.25 11.44
CA PRO A 499 -28.80 7.54 12.05
C PRO A 499 -28.48 7.66 13.54
N ASP A 500 -28.54 6.54 14.25
CA ASP A 500 -28.15 6.38 15.65
C ASP A 500 -26.64 6.61 15.88
N LYS A 501 -25.81 6.31 14.88
CA LYS A 501 -24.35 6.42 14.97
C LYS A 501 -23.79 7.74 14.39
N ALA A 502 -24.41 8.26 13.33
CA ALA A 502 -23.82 9.33 12.52
C ALA A 502 -24.81 10.44 12.14
N GLY A 503 -25.80 10.69 13.00
CA GLY A 503 -26.75 11.78 12.85
C GLY A 503 -27.76 11.56 11.71
N PRO A 504 -28.54 12.59 11.32
CA PRO A 504 -29.72 12.41 10.46
C PRO A 504 -29.46 11.78 9.09
N LEU A 505 -28.28 12.00 8.50
CA LEU A 505 -27.88 11.37 7.23
C LEU A 505 -27.52 9.90 7.39
N GLY A 506 -27.21 9.47 8.62
CA GLY A 506 -26.69 8.15 8.93
C GLY A 506 -25.24 7.93 8.49
N TYR A 507 -24.52 8.98 8.11
CA TYR A 507 -23.09 8.99 7.85
C TYR A 507 -22.55 10.40 8.05
N HIS A 508 -21.25 10.52 8.36
CA HIS A 508 -20.56 11.81 8.41
C HIS A 508 -20.28 12.27 6.98
N PRO A 509 -20.63 13.51 6.62
CA PRO A 509 -20.48 13.99 5.25
C PRO A 509 -19.00 14.17 4.87
N PRO A 510 -18.63 14.01 3.59
CA PRO A 510 -17.27 14.26 3.14
C PRO A 510 -16.95 15.74 3.11
N LEU A 511 -15.64 16.03 3.09
CA LEU A 511 -15.12 17.33 2.72
C LEU A 511 -15.52 17.70 1.28
N CYS A 512 -15.37 16.76 0.35
CA CYS A 512 -15.70 16.99 -1.05
C CYS A 512 -16.10 15.66 -1.70
N TRP A 513 -17.33 15.60 -2.22
CA TRP A 513 -17.66 14.66 -3.28
C TRP A 513 -16.96 15.07 -4.57
N ILE A 514 -16.55 14.11 -5.38
CA ILE A 514 -15.88 14.36 -6.65
C ILE A 514 -16.64 13.58 -7.74
N PRO A 515 -17.05 14.22 -8.84
CA PRO A 515 -17.78 13.52 -9.89
C PRO A 515 -16.96 12.39 -10.49
N HIS A 516 -17.59 11.25 -10.78
CA HIS A 516 -16.93 10.06 -11.34
C HIS A 516 -16.07 10.35 -12.59
N ALA A 517 -16.55 11.24 -13.47
CA ALA A 517 -15.80 11.62 -14.67
C ALA A 517 -14.47 12.32 -14.34
N VAL A 518 -14.38 12.97 -13.19
CA VAL A 518 -13.23 13.73 -12.70
C VAL A 518 -12.32 12.83 -11.87
N ASP A 519 -12.90 12.05 -10.95
CA ASP A 519 -12.22 11.06 -10.15
C ASP A 519 -13.06 9.78 -10.05
N ASN A 520 -12.73 8.81 -10.89
CA ASN A 520 -13.36 7.49 -10.85
C ASN A 520 -12.74 6.58 -9.79
N SER A 521 -11.56 6.94 -9.28
CA SER A 521 -10.89 6.16 -8.27
C SER A 521 -9.83 6.99 -7.55
N SER A 522 -10.13 7.31 -6.29
CA SER A 522 -9.34 8.20 -5.45
C SER A 522 -8.08 7.52 -4.91
N SER A 523 -7.06 8.34 -4.64
CA SER A 523 -5.86 7.92 -3.93
C SER A 523 -5.48 8.89 -2.81
N SER A 524 -4.22 8.86 -2.38
CA SER A 524 -3.74 9.51 -1.18
C SER A 524 -3.75 11.03 -1.24
N GLN A 525 -3.73 11.64 -0.07
CA GLN A 525 -3.53 13.07 0.08
C GLN A 525 -2.11 13.34 0.57
N VAL A 526 -1.52 14.42 0.05
CA VAL A 526 -0.20 14.90 0.46
C VAL A 526 -0.26 16.40 0.62
N TRP A 527 0.48 16.96 1.57
CA TRP A 527 0.48 18.39 1.84
C TRP A 527 1.74 19.02 1.30
N VAL A 528 1.58 20.18 0.67
CA VAL A 528 2.70 21.06 0.32
C VAL A 528 3.37 21.52 1.62
N PRO A 529 4.67 21.31 1.83
CA PRO A 529 5.35 21.74 3.04
C PRO A 529 5.26 23.25 3.24
N ALA A 530 5.28 23.69 4.50
CA ALA A 530 5.28 25.11 4.83
C ALA A 530 6.47 25.84 4.18
N GLY A 531 6.20 26.98 3.55
CA GLY A 531 7.19 27.79 2.85
C GLY A 531 7.58 27.27 1.46
N GLN A 532 7.01 26.15 0.99
CA GLN A 532 7.28 25.60 -0.33
C GLN A 532 6.14 25.88 -1.31
N TRP A 533 6.48 25.90 -2.60
CA TRP A 533 5.56 26.08 -3.74
C TRP A 533 4.71 27.36 -3.69
N GLY A 534 5.28 28.42 -3.09
CA GLY A 534 4.70 29.77 -3.11
C GLY A 534 3.26 29.79 -2.59
N PRO A 535 2.27 30.23 -3.40
CA PRO A 535 0.87 30.32 -2.96
C PRO A 535 0.22 28.98 -2.57
N LEU A 536 0.82 27.84 -2.91
CA LEU A 536 0.30 26.52 -2.57
C LEU A 536 0.80 26.01 -1.21
N THR A 537 1.65 26.76 -0.51
CA THR A 537 2.19 26.39 0.80
C THR A 537 1.10 25.88 1.76
N GLY A 538 1.34 24.75 2.43
CA GLY A 538 0.40 24.14 3.38
C GLY A 538 -0.87 23.55 2.76
N SER A 539 -1.06 23.65 1.45
CA SER A 539 -2.27 23.15 0.80
C SER A 539 -2.24 21.63 0.67
N MET A 540 -3.42 21.04 0.76
CA MET A 540 -3.62 19.61 0.52
C MET A 540 -3.74 19.34 -0.99
N LEU A 541 -2.99 18.36 -1.47
CA LEU A 541 -3.05 17.82 -2.82
C LEU A 541 -3.72 16.46 -2.77
N HIS A 542 -4.59 16.18 -3.73
CA HIS A 542 -5.27 14.90 -3.87
C HIS A 542 -4.78 14.20 -5.14
N LEU A 543 -4.31 12.97 -4.99
CA LEU A 543 -3.86 12.13 -6.10
C LEU A 543 -5.05 11.36 -6.71
N VAL A 544 -5.23 11.48 -8.02
CA VAL A 544 -6.33 10.84 -8.76
C VAL A 544 -5.81 9.63 -9.50
N TRP A 545 -6.02 8.44 -8.93
CA TRP A 545 -5.46 7.21 -9.45
C TRP A 545 -6.06 6.84 -10.81
N GLY A 546 -7.39 6.87 -10.93
CA GLY A 546 -8.07 6.42 -12.15
C GLY A 546 -7.82 7.31 -13.38
N ARG A 547 -7.53 8.60 -13.17
CA ARG A 547 -7.29 9.60 -14.24
C ARG A 547 -5.83 10.05 -14.36
N CYS A 548 -4.94 9.38 -13.65
CA CYS A 548 -3.50 9.61 -13.63
C CYS A 548 -3.14 11.11 -13.53
N ASN A 549 -3.75 11.81 -12.57
CA ASN A 549 -3.57 13.25 -12.39
C ASN A 549 -3.59 13.65 -10.91
N MET A 550 -3.53 14.96 -10.64
CA MET A 550 -3.54 15.53 -9.30
C MET A 550 -4.45 16.76 -9.23
N MET A 551 -5.06 16.97 -8.07
CA MET A 551 -5.92 18.12 -7.79
C MET A 551 -5.44 18.88 -6.54
N LEU A 552 -5.70 20.18 -6.50
CA LEU A 552 -5.61 20.99 -5.29
C LEU A 552 -6.92 20.91 -4.54
N VAL A 553 -6.87 20.68 -3.23
CA VAL A 553 -8.04 20.70 -2.35
C VAL A 553 -8.22 22.10 -1.75
N LEU A 554 -9.34 22.73 -2.07
CA LEU A 554 -9.79 24.02 -1.58
C LEU A 554 -10.60 23.81 -0.29
N ARG A 555 -9.90 23.51 0.81
CA ARG A 555 -10.54 23.30 2.12
C ARG A 555 -11.22 24.59 2.58
N ASP A 556 -12.46 24.49 3.04
CA ASP A 556 -13.21 25.56 3.70
C ASP A 556 -13.39 25.23 5.18
N PRO A 557 -12.34 25.35 6.01
CA PRO A 557 -12.46 25.11 7.44
C PRO A 557 -13.24 26.27 8.06
N ASP A 558 -14.54 26.11 8.21
CA ASP A 558 -15.33 26.88 9.17
C ASP A 558 -15.39 26.13 10.51
N GLU A 559 -15.64 26.84 11.61
CA GLU A 559 -15.81 26.17 12.90
C GLU A 559 -16.93 25.12 12.82
N GLY A 560 -16.55 23.86 13.01
CA GLY A 560 -17.46 22.72 13.12
C GLY A 560 -18.06 22.19 11.82
N THR A 561 -17.69 22.70 10.64
CA THR A 561 -18.16 22.14 9.34
C THR A 561 -16.99 21.76 8.45
N VAL A 562 -16.92 20.48 8.10
CA VAL A 562 -15.97 19.95 7.11
C VAL A 562 -16.62 20.06 5.73
N GLN A 563 -16.09 20.92 4.86
CA GLN A 563 -16.47 21.03 3.45
C GLN A 563 -15.36 21.68 2.62
N GLY A 564 -15.49 21.67 1.31
CA GLY A 564 -14.52 22.28 0.41
C GLY A 564 -14.73 21.87 -1.04
N GLY A 565 -13.71 22.12 -1.85
CA GLY A 565 -13.70 21.77 -3.26
C GLY A 565 -12.37 21.25 -3.75
N VAL A 566 -12.33 20.92 -5.05
CA VAL A 566 -11.13 20.51 -5.77
C VAL A 566 -11.03 21.25 -7.10
N VAL A 567 -9.80 21.53 -7.51
CA VAL A 567 -9.46 22.06 -8.83
C VAL A 567 -8.29 21.28 -9.42
N GLY A 568 -8.34 21.00 -10.72
CA GLY A 568 -7.30 20.24 -11.41
C GLY A 568 -5.96 20.98 -11.45
N LEU A 569 -4.86 20.24 -11.26
CA LEU A 569 -3.50 20.73 -11.42
C LEU A 569 -2.89 20.23 -12.74
N PRO A 570 -1.94 20.97 -13.35
CA PRO A 570 -1.26 20.58 -14.59
C PRO A 570 -0.18 19.52 -14.34
N ALA A 571 -0.55 18.43 -13.66
CA ALA A 571 0.30 17.28 -13.39
C ALA A 571 -0.38 16.01 -13.94
N LYS A 572 0.34 15.29 -14.81
CA LYS A 572 -0.09 14.03 -15.41
C LYS A 572 0.98 12.97 -15.16
N PHE A 573 0.53 11.76 -14.87
CA PHE A 573 1.36 10.62 -14.54
C PHE A 573 1.17 9.51 -15.57
N LEU A 574 2.19 8.66 -15.75
CA LEU A 574 2.11 7.54 -16.69
C LEU A 574 1.26 6.37 -16.15
N SER A 575 1.07 6.32 -14.83
CA SER A 575 0.23 5.35 -14.13
C SER A 575 -0.60 6.04 -13.06
N GLY A 576 -1.56 5.34 -12.47
CA GLY A 576 -2.39 5.89 -11.40
C GLY A 576 -1.53 6.23 -10.17
N PRO A 577 -1.40 7.52 -9.78
CA PRO A 577 -0.60 7.90 -8.63
C PRO A 577 -1.19 7.29 -7.36
N MET A 578 -0.37 6.58 -6.58
CA MET A 578 -0.77 5.94 -5.34
C MET A 578 -0.31 6.75 -4.13
N ARG A 579 0.99 7.02 -4.00
CA ARG A 579 1.57 7.68 -2.82
C ARG A 579 2.53 8.77 -3.24
N GLY A 580 2.52 9.88 -2.49
CA GLY A 580 3.37 11.03 -2.71
C GLY A 580 4.22 11.37 -1.48
N ARG A 581 5.47 11.77 -1.70
CA ARG A 581 6.37 12.28 -0.65
C ARG A 581 7.13 13.50 -1.12
N PHE A 582 7.19 14.51 -0.27
CA PHE A 582 8.03 15.67 -0.52
C PHE A 582 9.47 15.37 -0.12
N HIS A 583 10.41 15.71 -1.00
CA HIS A 583 11.84 15.66 -0.74
C HIS A 583 12.53 16.78 -1.51
N GLN A 584 13.44 17.51 -0.84
CA GLN A 584 14.23 18.60 -1.46
C GLN A 584 13.41 19.59 -2.31
N GLY A 585 12.21 19.99 -1.85
CA GLY A 585 11.38 20.97 -2.55
C GLY A 585 10.51 20.44 -3.69
N ALA A 586 10.61 19.15 -4.01
CA ALA A 586 9.80 18.48 -5.02
C ALA A 586 8.90 17.40 -4.41
N LEU A 587 7.80 17.08 -5.09
CA LEU A 587 6.91 15.97 -4.74
C LEU A 587 7.26 14.77 -5.61
N TYR A 588 7.62 13.65 -5.01
CA TYR A 588 7.84 12.38 -5.70
C TYR A 588 6.61 11.50 -5.57
N VAL A 589 6.18 10.89 -6.66
CA VAL A 589 4.92 10.14 -6.74
C VAL A 589 5.18 8.75 -7.30
N ALA A 590 4.85 7.72 -6.52
CA ALA A 590 4.83 6.32 -6.96
C ALA A 590 3.38 5.94 -7.34
N GLY A 591 3.23 5.19 -8.43
CA GLY A 591 1.92 4.77 -8.91
C GLY A 591 1.94 3.49 -9.74
N SER A 592 0.76 2.92 -9.94
CA SER A 592 0.54 1.66 -10.64
C SER A 592 -0.69 1.72 -11.56
N THR A 593 -0.77 0.79 -12.50
CA THR A 593 -2.00 0.53 -13.26
C THR A 593 -2.99 -0.34 -12.45
N GLY A 594 -4.22 -0.46 -12.94
CA GLY A 594 -5.30 -1.29 -12.38
C GLY A 594 -6.64 -0.99 -13.06
N TRP A 595 -7.70 -1.69 -12.65
CA TRP A 595 -9.03 -1.57 -13.28
C TRP A 595 -9.50 -0.13 -13.50
N GLN A 596 -9.91 0.19 -14.73
CA GLN A 596 -10.44 1.49 -15.15
C GLN A 596 -9.50 2.68 -14.89
N THR A 597 -8.19 2.45 -14.85
CA THR A 597 -7.21 3.53 -14.90
C THR A 597 -6.96 4.03 -16.33
N SER A 598 -6.46 5.26 -16.45
CA SER A 598 -5.97 5.86 -17.70
C SER A 598 -4.45 5.64 -17.91
N ALA A 599 -3.85 4.75 -17.10
CA ALA A 599 -2.43 4.44 -17.14
C ALA A 599 -2.00 3.86 -18.49
N VAL A 600 -0.76 4.18 -18.87
CA VAL A 600 -0.08 3.68 -20.07
C VAL A 600 1.16 2.82 -19.73
N LYS A 601 1.44 2.65 -18.44
CA LYS A 601 2.53 1.82 -17.89
C LYS A 601 2.05 1.04 -16.66
N ASP A 602 2.68 -0.11 -16.40
CA ASP A 602 2.40 -0.95 -15.22
C ASP A 602 2.64 -0.19 -13.90
N GLY A 603 3.66 0.67 -13.88
CA GLY A 603 3.90 1.61 -12.79
C GLY A 603 4.62 2.88 -13.22
N ASN A 604 4.77 3.80 -12.28
CA ASN A 604 5.36 5.11 -12.53
C ASN A 604 6.05 5.64 -11.26
N LEU A 605 7.24 6.19 -11.42
CA LEU A 605 7.88 7.07 -10.46
C LEU A 605 8.05 8.45 -11.13
N ALA A 606 7.47 9.48 -10.54
CA ALA A 606 7.49 10.83 -11.11
C ALA A 606 8.00 11.84 -10.08
N ARG A 607 8.66 12.91 -10.54
CA ARG A 607 9.03 14.07 -9.72
C ARG A 607 8.27 15.30 -10.20
N VAL A 608 7.43 15.85 -9.36
CA VAL A 608 6.70 17.09 -9.59
C VAL A 608 7.49 18.24 -8.96
N ARG A 609 7.94 19.18 -9.79
CA ARG A 609 8.66 20.39 -9.37
C ARG A 609 7.77 21.61 -9.50
N PHE A 610 7.89 22.52 -8.54
CA PHE A 610 7.41 23.88 -8.69
C PHE A 610 8.44 24.71 -9.46
N THR A 611 8.02 25.41 -10.50
CA THR A 611 8.92 26.11 -11.44
C THR A 611 9.10 27.59 -11.10
N ASN A 612 8.57 28.04 -9.96
CA ASN A 612 8.48 29.44 -9.54
C ASN A 612 7.60 30.33 -10.43
N LYS A 613 6.95 29.78 -11.46
CA LYS A 613 5.92 30.50 -12.20
C LYS A 613 4.66 30.65 -11.35
N ALA A 614 3.96 31.76 -11.52
CA ALA A 614 2.74 32.02 -10.77
C ALA A 614 1.62 31.03 -11.18
N PRO A 615 0.99 30.33 -10.23
CA PRO A 615 -0.18 29.53 -10.53
C PRO A 615 -1.33 30.42 -11.03
N ARG A 616 -2.13 29.91 -11.97
CA ARG A 616 -3.34 30.54 -12.50
C ARG A 616 -4.55 29.70 -12.11
N LEU A 617 -4.89 29.72 -10.83
CA LEU A 617 -5.96 28.89 -10.28
C LEU A 617 -6.58 29.47 -8.99
N PRO A 618 -7.78 29.02 -8.60
CA PRO A 618 -8.41 29.32 -7.33
C PRO A 618 -7.63 28.67 -6.18
N LEU A 619 -7.39 29.42 -5.11
CA LEU A 619 -6.71 28.96 -3.90
C LEU A 619 -7.67 28.72 -2.74
N GLN A 620 -8.85 29.35 -2.74
CA GLN A 620 -9.86 29.19 -1.70
C GLN A 620 -11.25 29.32 -2.30
N LEU A 621 -12.20 28.63 -1.67
CA LEU A 621 -13.62 28.67 -2.01
C LEU A 621 -14.43 28.65 -0.70
N ARG A 622 -15.49 29.45 -0.64
CA ARG A 622 -16.44 29.49 0.48
C ARG A 622 -17.86 29.58 -0.05
N ALA A 623 -18.74 28.71 0.44
CA ALA A 623 -20.16 28.76 0.13
C ALA A 623 -20.92 29.55 1.20
N HIS A 624 -21.72 30.52 0.76
CA HIS A 624 -22.61 31.33 1.60
C HIS A 624 -24.07 31.06 1.22
N GLN A 625 -24.99 31.38 2.12
CA GLN A 625 -26.43 31.22 1.89
C GLN A 625 -26.96 31.98 0.67
N ASP A 626 -26.20 32.94 0.15
CA ASP A 626 -26.58 33.84 -0.93
C ASP A 626 -25.54 33.94 -2.06
N GLY A 627 -24.56 33.03 -2.09
CA GLY A 627 -23.56 33.03 -3.14
C GLY A 627 -22.31 32.22 -2.84
N VAL A 628 -21.32 32.34 -3.73
CA VAL A 628 -20.03 31.65 -3.63
C VAL A 628 -18.92 32.68 -3.67
N TRP A 629 -18.03 32.65 -2.68
CA TRP A 629 -16.82 33.46 -2.65
C TRP A 629 -15.61 32.62 -3.06
N ILE A 630 -14.74 33.18 -3.89
CA ILE A 630 -13.59 32.47 -4.46
C ILE A 630 -12.39 33.39 -4.43
N ARG A 631 -11.22 32.88 -4.04
CA ARG A 631 -9.94 33.60 -4.13
C ARG A 631 -9.03 32.94 -5.14
N PHE A 632 -8.41 33.76 -5.97
CA PHE A 632 -7.45 33.40 -7.00
C PHE A 632 -6.02 33.74 -6.57
N SER A 633 -5.08 33.03 -7.17
CA SER A 633 -3.64 33.21 -6.95
C SER A 633 -3.10 34.54 -7.49
N LEU A 634 -3.78 35.13 -8.49
CA LEU A 634 -3.38 36.35 -9.19
C LEU A 634 -4.54 37.36 -9.26
N PRO A 635 -4.26 38.67 -9.36
CA PRO A 635 -5.26 39.68 -9.64
C PRO A 635 -5.96 39.44 -10.99
N LEU A 636 -7.28 39.55 -10.98
CA LEU A 636 -8.14 39.37 -12.13
C LEU A 636 -8.39 40.68 -12.88
N GLU A 637 -8.60 40.58 -14.18
CA GLU A 637 -9.07 41.69 -15.00
C GLU A 637 -10.54 41.98 -14.66
N LYS A 638 -10.85 43.26 -14.43
CA LYS A 638 -12.14 43.69 -13.86
C LYS A 638 -13.34 43.36 -14.76
N SER A 639 -13.22 43.56 -16.07
CA SER A 639 -14.34 43.40 -16.99
C SER A 639 -14.82 41.95 -17.07
N THR A 640 -13.90 40.98 -17.13
CA THR A 640 -14.24 39.55 -17.11
C THR A 640 -14.65 39.07 -15.72
N ALA A 641 -13.99 39.56 -14.66
CA ALA A 641 -14.31 39.14 -13.30
C ALA A 641 -15.67 39.64 -12.76
N MET A 642 -16.17 40.76 -13.27
CA MET A 642 -17.47 41.32 -12.91
C MET A 642 -18.58 40.95 -13.90
N ASP A 643 -18.25 40.29 -15.01
CA ASP A 643 -19.22 39.79 -15.97
C ASP A 643 -19.79 38.44 -15.50
N GLN A 644 -21.08 38.42 -15.20
CA GLN A 644 -21.79 37.18 -14.82
C GLN A 644 -21.74 36.11 -15.92
N GLY A 645 -21.65 36.50 -17.20
CA GLY A 645 -21.55 35.58 -18.34
C GLY A 645 -20.23 34.82 -18.40
N SER A 646 -19.23 35.27 -17.65
CA SER A 646 -17.94 34.60 -17.51
C SER A 646 -17.99 33.41 -16.54
N TYR A 647 -19.15 33.12 -15.94
CA TYR A 647 -19.35 32.06 -14.95
C TYR A 647 -20.56 31.19 -15.30
N ALA A 648 -20.50 29.91 -14.91
CA ALA A 648 -21.64 29.00 -14.93
C ALA A 648 -21.59 28.09 -13.70
N LEU A 649 -22.71 28.01 -12.97
CA LEU A 649 -22.80 27.27 -11.71
C LEU A 649 -23.89 26.20 -11.79
N LYS A 650 -23.53 24.97 -11.45
CA LYS A 650 -24.45 23.82 -11.38
C LYS A 650 -24.47 23.21 -10.00
N ARG A 651 -25.57 22.55 -9.64
CA ARG A 651 -25.70 21.72 -8.43
C ARG A 651 -26.51 20.45 -8.65
N TRP A 652 -26.18 19.41 -7.88
CA TRP A 652 -26.91 18.14 -7.86
C TRP A 652 -26.59 17.33 -6.59
N ASN A 653 -27.39 16.31 -6.34
CA ASN A 653 -27.21 15.33 -5.28
C ASN A 653 -27.03 13.93 -5.86
N TYR A 654 -26.51 13.04 -5.01
CA TYR A 654 -26.40 11.62 -5.29
C TYR A 654 -27.38 10.83 -4.41
N ARG A 655 -27.79 9.66 -4.88
CA ARG A 655 -28.59 8.70 -4.13
C ARG A 655 -27.69 7.75 -3.37
N TYR A 656 -27.85 7.74 -2.05
CA TYR A 656 -27.14 6.84 -1.15
C TYR A 656 -27.85 5.48 -1.08
N THR A 657 -27.43 4.51 -1.90
CA THR A 657 -28.12 3.21 -2.03
C THR A 657 -27.14 2.04 -2.14
N SER A 658 -27.67 0.82 -2.09
CA SER A 658 -26.90 -0.40 -2.34
C SER A 658 -26.49 -0.60 -3.80
N GLN A 659 -27.05 0.18 -4.73
CA GLN A 659 -26.68 0.14 -6.15
C GLN A 659 -25.25 0.66 -6.36
N TYR A 660 -24.63 0.28 -7.47
CA TYR A 660 -23.27 0.73 -7.77
C TYR A 660 -23.28 2.20 -8.19
N GLY A 661 -22.67 3.05 -7.35
CA GLY A 661 -22.59 4.49 -7.61
C GLY A 661 -23.97 5.16 -7.59
N SER A 662 -24.04 6.35 -8.18
CA SER A 662 -25.29 7.08 -8.35
C SER A 662 -25.29 7.87 -9.64
N LYS A 663 -26.47 8.03 -10.22
CA LYS A 663 -26.73 9.11 -11.18
C LYS A 663 -26.77 10.46 -10.46
N ASP A 664 -26.80 11.53 -11.24
CA ASP A 664 -26.98 12.88 -10.73
C ASP A 664 -28.48 13.17 -10.58
N TYR A 665 -28.88 13.74 -9.43
CA TYR A 665 -30.26 14.11 -9.14
C TYR A 665 -30.38 15.60 -8.81
N GLN A 666 -31.47 16.20 -9.26
CA GLN A 666 -31.78 17.60 -9.01
C GLN A 666 -31.91 17.86 -7.51
N VAL A 667 -31.39 18.98 -7.02
CA VAL A 667 -31.41 19.34 -5.58
C VAL A 667 -32.82 19.76 -5.14
N SER A 668 -33.51 20.53 -5.97
CA SER A 668 -34.87 21.02 -5.72
C SER A 668 -35.95 19.97 -6.03
N LEU A 669 -35.63 18.99 -6.88
CA LEU A 669 -36.52 17.88 -7.26
C LEU A 669 -35.78 16.54 -7.09
N PRO A 670 -35.61 16.03 -5.85
CA PRO A 670 -34.73 14.89 -5.54
C PRO A 670 -35.03 13.58 -6.28
N ASP A 671 -36.23 13.44 -6.84
CA ASP A 671 -36.65 12.28 -7.63
C ASP A 671 -36.37 12.40 -9.12
N GLN A 672 -35.94 13.57 -9.60
CA GLN A 672 -35.61 13.80 -11.01
C GLN A 672 -34.11 13.70 -11.25
N GLU A 673 -33.72 12.84 -12.20
CA GLU A 673 -32.35 12.79 -12.69
C GLU A 673 -31.98 14.11 -13.38
N GLY A 674 -30.78 14.62 -13.13
CA GLY A 674 -30.27 15.83 -13.77
C GLY A 674 -29.44 16.70 -12.84
N ARG A 675 -28.82 17.71 -13.47
CA ARG A 675 -28.09 18.78 -12.78
C ARG A 675 -28.86 20.08 -12.96
N GLU A 676 -28.96 20.86 -11.90
CA GLU A 676 -29.64 22.16 -11.92
C GLU A 676 -28.65 23.28 -12.20
N GLU A 677 -29.00 24.20 -13.09
CA GLU A 677 -28.30 25.48 -13.20
C GLU A 677 -28.67 26.38 -12.01
N VAL A 678 -27.69 27.09 -11.47
CA VAL A 678 -27.87 28.11 -10.44
C VAL A 678 -27.58 29.46 -11.09
N ALA A 679 -28.61 30.31 -11.14
CA ALA A 679 -28.48 31.65 -11.71
C ALA A 679 -27.50 32.50 -10.88
N ILE A 680 -26.56 33.13 -11.58
CA ILE A 680 -25.63 34.11 -11.03
C ILE A 680 -26.24 35.49 -11.29
N GLU A 681 -26.60 36.19 -10.22
CA GLU A 681 -27.31 37.47 -10.27
C GLU A 681 -26.33 38.65 -10.42
N SER A 682 -25.13 38.52 -9.87
CA SER A 682 -24.03 39.48 -10.04
C SER A 682 -22.70 38.89 -9.62
N ALA A 683 -21.60 39.45 -10.13
CA ALA A 683 -20.24 39.15 -9.68
C ALA A 683 -19.60 40.43 -9.12
N LYS A 684 -19.02 40.34 -7.92
CA LYS A 684 -18.34 41.46 -7.26
C LYS A 684 -16.88 41.10 -7.01
N LEU A 685 -15.96 41.93 -7.52
CA LEU A 685 -14.52 41.79 -7.32
C LEU A 685 -14.06 42.54 -6.06
N SER A 686 -13.15 41.92 -5.29
CA SER A 686 -12.49 42.52 -4.13
C SER A 686 -11.56 43.67 -4.53
N LEU A 687 -11.19 44.49 -3.55
CA LEU A 687 -10.28 45.62 -3.76
C LEU A 687 -8.88 45.17 -4.21
N ASP A 688 -8.39 44.02 -3.71
CA ASP A 688 -7.11 43.44 -4.12
C ASP A 688 -7.16 42.74 -5.49
N GLY A 689 -8.34 42.71 -6.14
CA GLY A 689 -8.56 42.09 -7.43
C GLY A 689 -8.44 40.56 -7.44
N ARG A 690 -8.27 39.91 -6.28
CA ARG A 690 -8.00 38.46 -6.22
C ARG A 690 -9.19 37.63 -5.79
N SER A 691 -10.29 38.24 -5.38
CA SER A 691 -11.44 37.52 -4.87
C SER A 691 -12.72 37.97 -5.54
N VAL A 692 -13.57 37.01 -5.91
CA VAL A 692 -14.88 37.28 -6.50
C VAL A 692 -15.95 36.67 -5.63
N PHE A 693 -16.99 37.45 -5.33
CA PHE A 693 -18.25 36.93 -4.79
C PHE A 693 -19.29 36.87 -5.90
N LEU A 694 -19.76 35.66 -6.18
CA LEU A 694 -20.83 35.37 -7.13
C LEU A 694 -22.14 35.32 -6.34
N LYS A 695 -22.96 36.37 -6.46
CA LYS A 695 -24.28 36.44 -5.85
C LYS A 695 -25.23 35.49 -6.57
N THR A 696 -26.00 34.74 -5.81
CA THR A 696 -27.06 33.87 -6.30
C THR A 696 -28.33 34.10 -5.49
N GLY A 697 -29.43 33.45 -5.89
CA GLY A 697 -30.55 33.19 -4.99
C GLY A 697 -30.12 32.30 -3.79
N PRO A 698 -31.07 31.90 -2.93
CA PRO A 698 -30.78 31.08 -1.75
C PRO A 698 -30.03 29.79 -2.09
N LEU A 699 -28.85 29.60 -1.49
CA LEU A 699 -28.06 28.38 -1.55
C LEU A 699 -28.26 27.57 -0.27
N GLY A 700 -28.70 26.32 -0.45
CA GLY A 700 -28.75 25.31 0.59
C GLY A 700 -27.66 24.25 0.41
N PRO A 701 -27.69 23.19 1.24
CA PRO A 701 -26.79 22.06 1.08
C PRO A 701 -26.91 21.39 -0.29
N ALA A 702 -25.78 20.99 -0.85
CA ALA A 702 -25.68 20.21 -2.07
C ALA A 702 -24.47 19.29 -1.98
N MET A 703 -24.65 18.00 -2.29
CA MET A 703 -23.53 17.05 -2.34
C MET A 703 -22.49 17.50 -3.35
N GLN A 704 -22.94 18.01 -4.50
CA GLN A 704 -22.04 18.43 -5.56
C GLN A 704 -22.49 19.74 -6.19
N MET A 705 -21.52 20.65 -6.32
CA MET A 705 -21.60 21.84 -7.17
C MET A 705 -20.44 21.83 -8.17
N GLU A 706 -20.68 22.39 -9.36
CA GLU A 706 -19.66 22.62 -10.38
C GLU A 706 -19.71 24.10 -10.77
N LEU A 707 -18.61 24.80 -10.53
CA LEU A 707 -18.40 26.14 -11.06
C LEU A 707 -17.44 26.08 -12.24
N LYS A 708 -17.89 26.59 -13.37
CA LYS A 708 -17.03 26.92 -14.51
C LYS A 708 -16.84 28.41 -14.57
N TYR A 709 -15.65 28.82 -14.97
CA TYR A 709 -15.33 30.21 -15.23
C TYR A 709 -14.36 30.33 -16.41
N ASN A 710 -14.40 31.46 -17.09
CA ASN A 710 -13.41 31.84 -18.09
C ASN A 710 -13.07 33.32 -17.89
N LEU A 711 -11.98 33.59 -17.20
CA LEU A 711 -11.58 34.92 -16.75
C LEU A 711 -10.24 35.31 -17.38
N ALA A 712 -9.88 36.58 -17.31
CA ALA A 712 -8.52 37.04 -17.57
C ALA A 712 -7.85 37.50 -16.26
N ILE A 713 -6.54 37.32 -16.15
CA ILE A 713 -5.73 38.09 -15.18
C ILE A 713 -5.40 39.47 -15.73
N GLU A 714 -4.91 40.38 -14.89
CA GLU A 714 -4.55 41.75 -15.31
C GLU A 714 -3.56 41.81 -16.49
N THR A 715 -2.74 40.77 -16.69
CA THR A 715 -1.81 40.66 -17.83
C THR A 715 -2.49 40.21 -19.14
N GLY A 716 -3.79 39.93 -19.11
CA GLY A 716 -4.61 39.51 -20.25
C GLY A 716 -4.63 38.00 -20.52
N GLU A 717 -3.86 37.21 -19.79
CA GLU A 717 -3.87 35.74 -19.95
C GLU A 717 -5.13 35.11 -19.33
N SER A 718 -5.66 34.06 -19.97
CA SER A 718 -6.86 33.39 -19.49
C SER A 718 -6.60 32.52 -18.25
N VAL A 719 -7.60 32.49 -17.37
CA VAL A 719 -7.72 31.58 -16.23
C VAL A 719 -9.05 30.86 -16.39
N SER A 720 -9.00 29.55 -16.60
CA SER A 720 -10.18 28.70 -16.70
C SER A 720 -9.86 27.32 -16.15
N SER A 721 -10.65 26.89 -15.18
CA SER A 721 -10.67 25.51 -14.70
C SER A 721 -11.99 25.26 -13.97
N PRO A 722 -12.68 24.14 -14.20
CA PRO A 722 -13.82 23.80 -13.36
C PRO A 722 -13.39 23.60 -11.90
N VAL A 723 -14.24 24.04 -10.97
CA VAL A 723 -14.13 23.76 -9.53
C VAL A 723 -15.32 22.91 -9.13
N TRP A 724 -15.04 21.78 -8.51
CA TRP A 724 -16.05 20.87 -7.98
C TRP A 724 -16.03 20.95 -6.46
N PHE A 725 -17.17 21.19 -5.83
CA PHE A 725 -17.21 21.41 -4.39
C PHE A 725 -18.50 20.91 -3.75
N THR A 726 -18.43 20.63 -2.46
CA THR A 726 -19.56 20.19 -1.64
C THR A 726 -19.96 21.31 -0.70
N VAL A 727 -21.28 21.49 -0.51
CA VAL A 727 -21.84 22.40 0.47
C VAL A 727 -22.62 21.57 1.48
N ASN A 728 -22.00 21.27 2.62
CA ASN A 728 -22.67 20.58 3.73
C ASN A 728 -23.49 21.57 4.55
N LYS A 729 -22.93 22.74 4.81
CA LYS A 729 -23.59 23.84 5.49
C LYS A 729 -23.07 25.17 4.93
N PRO A 730 -23.90 25.94 4.20
CA PRO A 730 -23.48 27.26 3.74
C PRO A 730 -23.31 28.21 4.92
N ARG A 731 -22.30 29.08 4.83
CA ARG A 731 -22.07 30.17 5.78
C ARG A 731 -23.24 31.16 5.76
N PRO A 732 -23.43 31.99 6.81
CA PRO A 732 -24.37 33.11 6.74
C PRO A 732 -24.13 33.94 5.48
N ALA A 733 -25.18 34.63 5.01
CA ALA A 733 -25.08 35.51 3.85
C ALA A 733 -23.84 36.41 3.93
N PHE A 734 -23.13 36.57 2.82
CA PHE A 734 -21.77 37.13 2.77
C PHE A 734 -21.65 38.56 3.34
N GLY A 735 -22.75 39.32 3.38
CA GLY A 735 -22.78 40.73 3.77
C GLY A 735 -22.36 41.67 2.62
N GLU A 736 -22.45 42.98 2.82
CA GLU A 736 -22.21 43.96 1.75
C GLU A 736 -20.72 44.25 1.46
N LYS A 737 -19.81 43.97 2.40
CA LYS A 737 -18.38 44.28 2.25
C LYS A 737 -17.56 43.03 1.95
N LEU A 738 -16.94 43.01 0.76
CA LEU A 738 -15.84 42.11 0.44
C LEU A 738 -14.61 42.51 1.27
N PRO A 739 -14.05 41.61 2.10
CA PRO A 739 -12.81 41.86 2.81
C PRO A 739 -11.62 42.01 1.86
#